data_AF-A0A835L6C9-F1
#
_entry.id   AF-A0A835L6C9-F1
#
_cell.length_a   1.000
_cell.length_b   1.000
_cell.length_c   1.000
_cell.angle_alpha   90.00
_cell.angle_beta   90.00
_cell.angle_gamma   90.00
#
_symmetry.space_group_name_H-M   'P 1'
#
loop_
_entity.id
_entity.type
_entity.pdbx_description
1 polymer ?
#
loop_
_entity_poly.entity_id
_entity_poly.type
_entity_poly.pdbx_seq_one_letter_code
_entity_poly.pdbx_strand_id
1 'polypeptide(L)'
;MMAKCEGFANESDFLETVHKIEKVLILLKDFNKNLNDYPFVIEKIQNLYKIKKANNWTTDMSCLYNVNKSWRKYMFEDSLSLSLSEETCLNALKHKPQLLTRHDKQIHTLRTNDAVSLRRVLAKLRVYWPDTLAQHWTEAYMQHLNDPTGHKAIIKGLFMLLSQDQAIELAKRYVPKNFKINWWLTDHTEINIQTNIAKHLHLARPLVPLETVLWYAKGDYVQYAMQSHIAIWSALGEIDSRENLSKLYDAPISLLKFVLDQAFFKLPTSEVIDLYWKIWKSTKNSTIQAIIFDHTAYEMQKYYENETIQNDLWKLLNMFIDDLNSKSEATDIHKQLTNFDVILYEKRLEYYMKISRYLVSLPISEKYLDDLLFFGSLRMESLDEDFIVNVLLSPVEIRFFSSKTWIVDCFAHFLLRSKSEENQLERFKLMEPALDKVFHNWHNIRSCKENFESFLDTATHTLVTDYGKTIPIPAKLFAEIQSKMENGLSVSGNYELLTSWKLITAYVKLLKLNEQCPERENEGHYNDWDLSLSFGPIILQYLKEDVGEYGPMIHDMFAAALDKMFNMFSIGDDVKTGTLRQVLNDDDFVPALLVVSKIMPKHPDAETKCAREILQKLKSNASMSVQVQFNIDFCKYVEE
;
A
#
# COMPACT_ATOMS: atom_id res chain seq x y z
N MET A 1 19.99 -41.46 58.98
CA MET A 1 21.07 -42.42 58.73
C MET A 1 21.49 -42.28 57.27
N MET A 2 22.62 -41.62 57.00
CA MET A 2 23.13 -41.40 55.64
C MET A 2 23.68 -42.72 55.08
N ALA A 3 23.08 -43.22 54.01
CA ALA A 3 23.65 -44.34 53.26
C ALA A 3 24.92 -43.84 52.54
N LYS A 4 26.05 -44.53 52.77
CA LYS A 4 27.33 -44.27 52.11
C LYS A 4 27.18 -44.36 50.58
N CYS A 5 27.57 -43.31 49.88
CA CYS A 5 27.70 -43.29 48.43
C CYS A 5 28.85 -44.20 48.00
N GLU A 6 28.62 -45.13 47.08
CA GLU A 6 29.71 -45.83 46.40
C GLU A 6 30.41 -44.87 45.42
N GLY A 7 31.70 -44.60 45.64
CA GLY A 7 32.64 -44.12 44.61
C GLY A 7 33.07 -42.63 44.64
N PHE A 8 32.19 -41.68 44.97
CA PHE A 8 32.53 -40.24 45.02
C PHE A 8 31.91 -39.54 46.23
N ALA A 9 32.54 -38.45 46.69
CA ALA A 9 32.10 -37.70 47.87
C ALA A 9 30.93 -36.73 47.58
N ASN A 10 30.83 -36.21 46.34
CA ASN A 10 29.75 -35.32 45.90
C ASN A 10 29.58 -35.36 44.35
N GLU A 11 28.51 -34.73 43.84
CA GLU A 11 28.19 -34.69 42.40
C GLU A 11 29.21 -33.88 41.56
N SER A 12 29.92 -32.91 42.16
CA SER A 12 30.97 -32.15 41.49
C SER A 12 32.20 -33.02 41.16
N ASP A 13 32.64 -33.85 42.11
CA ASP A 13 33.76 -34.78 41.91
C ASP A 13 33.44 -35.82 40.81
N PHE A 14 32.18 -36.23 40.76
CA PHE A 14 31.66 -37.08 39.70
C PHE A 14 31.72 -36.37 38.34
N LEU A 15 31.23 -35.14 38.26
CA LEU A 15 31.24 -34.35 37.02
C LEU A 15 32.67 -34.08 36.53
N GLU A 16 33.62 -33.79 37.42
CA GLU A 16 35.04 -33.64 37.05
C GLU A 16 35.59 -34.94 36.43
N THR A 17 35.18 -36.08 36.98
CA THR A 17 35.58 -37.39 36.45
C THR A 17 34.95 -37.68 35.09
N VAL A 18 33.69 -37.29 34.86
CA VAL A 18 33.04 -37.35 33.54
C VAL A 18 33.86 -36.55 32.52
N HIS A 19 34.26 -35.31 32.83
CA HIS A 19 35.08 -34.49 31.94
C HIS A 19 36.47 -35.08 31.69
N LYS A 20 37.08 -35.74 32.68
CA LYS A 20 38.36 -36.45 32.48
C LYS A 20 38.20 -37.58 31.46
N ILE A 21 37.13 -38.37 31.54
CA ILE A 21 36.85 -39.44 30.56
C ILE A 21 36.53 -38.86 29.19
N GLU A 22 35.81 -37.74 29.11
CA GLU A 22 35.57 -37.03 27.85
C GLU A 22 36.88 -36.64 27.17
N LYS A 23 37.84 -36.06 27.90
CA LYS A 23 39.17 -35.70 27.38
C LYS A 23 39.93 -36.93 26.87
N VAL A 24 39.83 -38.06 27.57
CA VAL A 24 40.42 -39.33 27.11
C VAL A 24 39.79 -39.77 25.78
N LEU A 25 38.47 -39.70 25.67
CA LEU A 25 37.76 -40.06 24.43
C LEU A 25 38.13 -39.12 23.27
N ILE A 26 38.27 -37.81 23.52
CA ILE A 26 38.72 -36.83 22.52
C ILE A 26 40.15 -37.18 22.07
N LEU A 27 41.06 -37.45 23.00
CA LEU A 27 42.44 -37.81 22.68
C LEU A 27 42.53 -39.10 21.84
N LEU A 28 41.74 -40.12 22.19
CA LEU A 28 41.66 -41.37 21.42
C LEU A 28 41.14 -41.11 20.00
N LYS A 29 40.20 -40.18 19.84
CA LYS A 29 39.66 -39.80 18.54
C LYS A 29 40.70 -39.06 17.71
N ASP A 30 41.42 -38.10 18.31
CA ASP A 30 42.45 -37.30 17.64
C ASP A 30 43.63 -38.18 17.17
N PHE A 31 43.94 -39.25 17.92
CA PHE A 31 44.93 -40.26 17.54
C PHE A 31 44.40 -41.36 16.61
N ASN A 32 43.18 -41.22 16.08
CA ASN A 32 42.53 -42.19 15.20
C ASN A 32 42.51 -43.63 15.77
N LYS A 33 42.36 -43.76 17.09
CA LYS A 33 42.28 -45.06 17.77
C LYS A 33 40.84 -45.59 17.77
N ASN A 34 40.67 -46.91 17.84
CA ASN A 34 39.35 -47.51 17.96
C ASN A 34 39.02 -47.74 19.44
N LEU A 35 37.82 -47.32 19.89
CA LEU A 35 37.41 -47.48 21.28
C LEU A 35 37.37 -48.96 21.73
N ASN A 36 37.12 -49.88 20.80
CA ASN A 36 37.10 -51.32 21.10
C ASN A 36 38.44 -51.86 21.61
N ASP A 37 39.56 -51.20 21.28
CA ASP A 37 40.88 -51.60 21.75
C ASP A 37 41.12 -51.17 23.22
N TYR A 38 40.20 -50.39 23.79
CA TYR A 38 40.28 -49.83 25.15
C TYR A 38 39.01 -50.18 25.97
N PRO A 39 38.73 -51.47 26.22
CA PRO A 39 37.52 -51.90 26.91
C PRO A 39 37.37 -51.30 28.31
N PHE A 40 38.48 -51.03 29.00
CA PHE A 40 38.49 -50.38 30.32
C PHE A 40 37.84 -48.98 30.31
N VAL A 41 37.88 -48.26 29.18
CA VAL A 41 37.22 -46.95 29.04
C VAL A 41 35.71 -47.14 29.02
N ILE A 42 35.21 -48.14 28.28
CA ILE A 42 33.79 -48.49 28.21
C ILE A 42 33.30 -48.94 29.59
N GLU A 43 34.03 -49.84 30.24
CA GLU A 43 33.73 -50.31 31.61
C GLU A 43 33.68 -49.15 32.61
N LYS A 44 34.59 -48.18 32.47
CA LYS A 44 34.59 -46.99 33.33
C LYS A 44 33.35 -46.12 33.10
N ILE A 45 32.94 -45.91 31.85
CA ILE A 45 31.70 -45.19 31.52
C ILE A 45 30.48 -45.91 32.12
N GLN A 46 30.42 -47.23 32.01
CA GLN A 46 29.34 -48.05 32.59
C GLN A 46 29.32 -47.98 34.12
N ASN A 47 30.49 -47.97 34.76
CA ASN A 47 30.61 -47.80 36.20
C ASN A 47 30.13 -46.40 36.63
N LEU A 48 30.56 -45.34 35.94
CA LEU A 48 30.09 -43.98 36.20
C LEU A 48 28.55 -43.88 36.09
N TYR A 49 27.95 -44.54 35.09
CA TYR A 49 26.50 -44.60 34.99
C TYR A 49 25.83 -45.31 36.18
N LYS A 50 26.35 -46.47 36.60
CA LYS A 50 25.83 -47.19 37.77
C LYS A 50 25.86 -46.33 39.03
N ILE A 51 26.97 -45.61 39.24
CA ILE A 51 27.15 -44.68 40.36
C ILE A 51 26.14 -43.52 40.27
N LYS A 52 26.01 -42.88 39.10
CA LYS A 52 25.02 -41.81 38.88
C LYS A 52 23.61 -42.27 39.26
N LYS A 53 23.23 -43.48 38.82
CA LYS A 53 21.91 -44.07 39.09
C LYS A 53 21.72 -44.40 40.58
N ALA A 54 22.73 -44.96 41.24
CA ALA A 54 22.66 -45.29 42.67
C ALA A 54 22.47 -44.04 43.55
N ASN A 55 23.04 -42.91 43.13
CA ASN A 55 22.98 -41.65 43.87
C ASN A 55 21.89 -40.67 43.39
N ASN A 56 21.07 -41.05 42.40
CA ASN A 56 20.04 -40.20 41.78
C ASN A 56 20.55 -38.83 41.28
N TRP A 57 21.77 -38.78 40.76
CA TRP A 57 22.36 -37.55 40.22
C TRP A 57 21.79 -37.17 38.85
N THR A 58 21.67 -35.87 38.59
CA THR A 58 21.10 -35.32 37.35
C THR A 58 22.15 -34.96 36.31
N THR A 59 23.43 -34.98 36.68
CA THR A 59 24.60 -34.72 35.81
C THR A 59 24.47 -35.31 34.40
N ASP A 60 24.60 -34.49 33.37
CA ASP A 60 24.59 -34.95 31.98
C ASP A 60 25.87 -35.73 31.63
N MET A 61 25.70 -36.88 30.96
CA MET A 61 26.79 -37.73 30.48
C MET A 61 26.80 -37.84 28.95
N SER A 62 26.01 -37.03 28.25
CA SER A 62 25.85 -37.10 26.80
C SER A 62 27.15 -36.82 26.04
N CYS A 63 28.06 -36.05 26.64
CA CYS A 63 29.38 -35.76 26.09
C CYS A 63 30.19 -37.04 25.85
N LEU A 64 30.04 -38.07 26.70
CA LEU A 64 30.76 -39.34 26.57
C LEU A 64 30.27 -40.19 25.39
N TYR A 65 28.97 -40.12 25.09
CA TYR A 65 28.35 -40.90 24.00
C TYR A 65 28.52 -40.22 22.62
N ASN A 66 28.65 -38.89 22.61
CA ASN A 66 28.60 -38.10 21.37
C ASN A 66 29.98 -37.76 20.77
N VAL A 67 31.09 -38.17 21.39
CA VAL A 67 32.47 -37.87 20.90
C VAL A 67 32.72 -38.37 19.48
N ASN A 68 32.33 -39.61 19.16
CA ASN A 68 32.55 -40.23 17.85
C ASN A 68 31.37 -41.14 17.47
N LYS A 69 30.75 -40.89 16.30
CA LYS A 69 29.60 -41.67 15.80
C LYS A 69 29.89 -43.16 15.67
N SER A 70 31.10 -43.53 15.24
CA SER A 70 31.48 -44.93 15.02
C SER A 70 31.56 -45.76 16.31
N TRP A 71 31.76 -45.09 17.45
CA TRP A 71 31.91 -45.75 18.75
C TRP A 71 30.58 -46.00 19.46
N ARG A 72 29.50 -45.33 19.04
CA ARG A 72 28.16 -45.47 19.65
C ARG A 72 27.67 -46.91 19.70
N LYS A 73 28.05 -47.74 18.72
CA LYS A 73 27.70 -49.17 18.67
C LYS A 73 28.22 -49.96 19.88
N TYR A 74 29.34 -49.54 20.48
CA TYR A 74 29.93 -50.19 21.65
C TYR A 74 29.24 -49.80 22.96
N MET A 75 28.50 -48.69 22.97
CA MET A 75 27.74 -48.19 24.12
C MET A 75 26.23 -48.25 23.87
N PHE A 76 25.78 -49.11 22.95
CA PHE A 76 24.40 -49.12 22.47
C PHE A 76 23.39 -49.48 23.56
N GLU A 77 23.67 -50.50 24.38
CA GLU A 77 22.78 -50.88 25.49
C GLU A 77 22.61 -49.74 26.53
N ASP A 78 23.62 -48.89 26.67
CA ASP A 78 23.65 -47.77 27.61
C ASP A 78 23.18 -46.45 26.97
N SER A 79 22.85 -46.42 25.67
CA SER A 79 22.72 -45.18 24.91
C SER A 79 21.62 -44.25 25.44
N LEU A 80 20.48 -44.81 25.87
CA LEU A 80 19.36 -44.04 26.43
C LEU A 80 19.66 -43.48 27.82
N SER A 81 20.62 -44.08 28.51
CA SER A 81 21.08 -43.67 29.84
C SER A 81 22.16 -42.60 29.76
N LEU A 82 23.00 -42.66 28.73
CA LEU A 82 24.10 -41.73 28.50
C LEU A 82 23.63 -40.45 27.78
N SER A 83 22.72 -40.56 26.81
CA SER A 83 22.30 -39.42 25.98
C SER A 83 20.81 -39.51 25.64
N LEU A 84 19.94 -39.14 26.57
CA LEU A 84 18.48 -39.22 26.39
C LEU A 84 18.00 -38.21 25.32
N SER A 85 17.71 -38.70 24.11
CA SER A 85 17.30 -37.88 22.96
C SER A 85 16.40 -38.65 21.99
N GLU A 86 15.72 -37.92 21.08
CA GLU A 86 14.93 -38.55 20.01
C GLU A 86 15.80 -39.48 19.14
N GLU A 87 17.05 -39.10 18.85
CA GLU A 87 17.95 -39.87 17.99
C GLU A 87 18.38 -41.19 18.62
N THR A 88 18.62 -41.22 19.93
CA THR A 88 18.86 -42.48 20.65
C THR A 88 17.63 -43.38 20.68
N CYS A 89 16.43 -42.80 20.78
CA CYS A 89 15.19 -43.57 20.69
C CYS A 89 14.99 -44.17 19.29
N LEU A 90 15.31 -43.44 18.23
CA LEU A 90 15.25 -43.95 16.86
C LEU A 90 16.24 -45.09 16.60
N ASN A 91 17.45 -44.98 17.16
CA ASN A 91 18.44 -46.05 17.08
C ASN A 91 18.00 -47.29 17.87
N ALA A 92 17.38 -47.10 19.04
CA ALA A 92 16.75 -48.19 19.80
C ALA A 92 15.66 -48.87 18.95
N LEU A 93 14.74 -48.12 18.34
CA LEU A 93 13.71 -48.69 17.45
C LEU A 93 14.28 -49.44 16.25
N LYS A 94 15.43 -49.01 15.71
CA LYS A 94 16.05 -49.65 14.55
C LYS A 94 16.71 -50.99 14.90
N HIS A 95 17.35 -51.09 16.06
CA HIS A 95 18.23 -52.21 16.38
C HIS A 95 17.72 -53.11 17.51
N LYS A 96 17.05 -52.53 18.52
CA LYS A 96 16.53 -53.26 19.69
C LYS A 96 15.41 -52.48 20.40
N PRO A 97 14.15 -52.54 19.89
CA PRO A 97 13.05 -51.73 20.41
C PRO A 97 12.77 -51.92 21.91
N GLN A 98 13.04 -53.11 22.46
CA GLN A 98 12.84 -53.43 23.87
C GLN A 98 13.67 -52.55 24.83
N LEU A 99 14.71 -51.87 24.32
CA LEU A 99 15.45 -50.87 25.11
C LEU A 99 14.55 -49.75 25.61
N LEU A 100 13.54 -49.33 24.83
CA LEU A 100 12.63 -48.28 25.26
C LEU A 100 11.80 -48.69 26.49
N THR A 101 11.38 -49.96 26.55
CA THR A 101 10.65 -50.50 27.71
C THR A 101 11.56 -50.71 28.91
N ARG A 102 12.80 -51.19 28.71
CA ARG A 102 13.77 -51.38 29.80
C ARG A 102 14.18 -50.07 30.47
N HIS A 103 14.17 -48.97 29.73
CA HIS A 103 14.51 -47.62 30.20
C HIS A 103 13.26 -46.73 30.36
N ASP A 104 12.09 -47.32 30.66
CA ASP A 104 10.81 -46.60 30.70
C ASP A 104 10.81 -45.37 31.61
N LYS A 105 11.55 -45.42 32.74
CA LYS A 105 11.71 -44.26 33.64
C LYS A 105 12.39 -43.06 32.95
N GLN A 106 13.48 -43.28 32.25
CA GLN A 106 14.16 -42.23 31.48
C GLN A 106 13.29 -41.76 30.32
N ILE A 107 12.64 -42.70 29.63
CA ILE A 107 11.72 -42.40 28.53
C ILE A 107 10.51 -41.60 29.01
N HIS A 108 10.01 -41.82 30.23
CA HIS A 108 8.96 -41.01 30.83
C HIS A 108 9.36 -39.54 30.93
N THR A 109 10.54 -39.22 31.46
CA THR A 109 11.08 -37.85 31.49
C THR A 109 11.16 -37.22 30.10
N LEU A 110 11.49 -38.02 29.08
CA LEU A 110 11.55 -37.54 27.70
C LEU A 110 10.15 -37.29 27.10
N ARG A 111 9.17 -38.16 27.42
CA ARG A 111 7.80 -38.10 26.92
C ARG A 111 7.01 -36.94 27.50
N THR A 112 7.26 -36.54 28.75
CA THR A 112 6.54 -35.44 29.43
C THR A 112 7.23 -34.08 29.32
N ASN A 113 8.33 -33.97 28.58
CA ASN A 113 9.09 -32.73 28.44
C ASN A 113 8.61 -31.86 27.27
N ASP A 114 7.95 -30.74 27.59
CA ASP A 114 7.39 -29.77 26.63
C ASP A 114 8.43 -29.09 25.71
N ALA A 115 9.71 -29.13 26.06
CA ALA A 115 10.82 -28.60 25.27
C ALA A 115 11.31 -29.60 24.20
N VAL A 116 10.98 -30.88 24.33
CA VAL A 116 11.48 -31.94 23.43
C VAL A 116 10.43 -32.29 22.37
N SER A 117 10.90 -32.58 21.15
CA SER A 117 10.06 -33.16 20.09
C SER A 117 10.42 -34.62 19.86
N LEU A 118 9.41 -35.50 19.88
CA LEU A 118 9.53 -36.93 19.57
C LEU A 118 8.80 -37.32 18.28
N ARG A 119 8.62 -36.36 17.36
CA ARG A 119 7.80 -36.52 16.15
C ARG A 119 8.19 -37.75 15.32
N ARG A 120 9.48 -37.96 15.06
CA ARG A 120 9.98 -39.09 14.25
C ARG A 120 9.80 -40.41 14.97
N VAL A 121 10.04 -40.44 16.28
CA VAL A 121 9.86 -41.64 17.11
C VAL A 121 8.39 -42.05 17.15
N LEU A 122 7.50 -41.11 17.50
CA LEU A 122 6.06 -41.35 17.58
C LEU A 122 5.46 -41.82 16.25
N ALA A 123 5.90 -41.22 15.13
CA ALA A 123 5.47 -41.67 13.80
C ALA A 123 5.88 -43.12 13.52
N LYS A 124 7.10 -43.52 13.88
CA LYS A 124 7.55 -44.92 13.73
C LYS A 124 6.82 -45.87 14.68
N LEU A 125 6.59 -45.47 15.93
CA LEU A 125 5.84 -46.26 16.90
C LEU A 125 4.46 -46.60 16.36
N ARG A 126 3.71 -45.60 15.89
CA ARG A 126 2.37 -45.83 15.33
C ARG A 126 2.36 -46.81 14.16
N VAL A 127 3.34 -46.72 13.26
CA VAL A 127 3.35 -47.52 12.02
C VAL A 127 3.86 -48.94 12.23
N TYR A 128 4.95 -49.11 12.98
CA TYR A 128 5.65 -50.39 13.07
C TYR A 128 5.37 -51.16 14.37
N TRP A 129 4.90 -50.47 15.42
CA TRP A 129 4.59 -51.08 16.72
C TRP A 129 3.24 -50.61 17.29
N PRO A 130 2.14 -50.63 16.50
CA PRO A 130 0.83 -50.12 16.93
C PRO A 130 0.31 -50.80 18.21
N ASP A 131 0.35 -52.14 18.25
CA ASP A 131 -0.28 -52.93 19.33
C ASP A 131 0.64 -53.18 20.54
N THR A 132 1.84 -52.58 20.55
CA THR A 132 2.83 -52.81 21.62
C THR A 132 3.36 -51.50 22.17
N LEU A 133 4.45 -50.98 21.60
CA LEU A 133 5.11 -49.77 22.10
C LEU A 133 4.24 -48.53 21.92
N ALA A 134 3.50 -48.40 20.82
CA ALA A 134 2.58 -47.27 20.64
C ALA A 134 1.45 -47.32 21.67
N GLN A 135 0.80 -48.46 21.87
CA GLN A 135 -0.22 -48.63 22.91
C GLN A 135 0.33 -48.32 24.31
N HIS A 136 1.48 -48.88 24.69
CA HIS A 136 2.14 -48.59 25.99
C HIS A 136 2.40 -47.09 26.18
N TRP A 137 2.83 -46.39 25.12
CA TRP A 137 3.08 -44.95 25.18
C TRP A 137 1.78 -44.15 25.25
N THR A 138 0.74 -44.55 24.52
CA THR A 138 -0.60 -43.95 24.60
C THR A 138 -1.17 -44.06 26.02
N GLU A 139 -1.09 -45.24 26.62
CA GLU A 139 -1.56 -45.48 28.00
C GLU A 139 -0.80 -44.61 29.00
N ALA A 140 0.53 -44.54 28.88
CA ALA A 140 1.35 -43.67 29.71
C ALA A 140 0.96 -42.19 29.55
N TYR A 141 0.76 -41.70 28.32
CA TYR A 141 0.30 -40.33 28.10
C TYR A 141 -1.09 -40.07 28.73
N MET A 142 -2.02 -41.01 28.63
CA MET A 142 -3.35 -40.88 29.23
C MET A 142 -3.30 -40.84 30.76
N GLN A 143 -2.43 -41.65 31.39
CA GLN A 143 -2.25 -41.67 32.84
C GLN A 143 -1.74 -40.33 33.38
N HIS A 144 -0.87 -39.66 32.63
CA HIS A 144 -0.22 -38.40 33.03
C HIS A 144 -0.94 -37.15 32.52
N LEU A 145 -2.09 -37.28 31.84
CA LEU A 145 -2.79 -36.14 31.24
C LEU A 145 -3.22 -35.09 32.27
N ASN A 146 -3.49 -35.50 33.51
CA ASN A 146 -3.91 -34.60 34.60
C ASN A 146 -2.74 -34.14 35.49
N ASP A 147 -1.49 -34.40 35.10
CA ASP A 147 -0.33 -33.89 35.81
C ASP A 147 -0.23 -32.36 35.64
N PRO A 148 0.35 -31.62 36.61
CA PRO A 148 0.37 -30.16 36.56
C PRO A 148 1.21 -29.57 35.40
N THR A 149 2.06 -30.38 34.76
CA THR A 149 3.01 -29.93 33.71
C THR A 149 3.16 -30.99 32.61
N GLY A 150 3.70 -30.61 31.45
CA GLY A 150 3.96 -31.56 30.34
C GLY A 150 2.82 -31.74 29.36
N HIS A 151 1.73 -30.97 29.52
CA HIS A 151 0.52 -31.06 28.68
C HIS A 151 0.80 -30.94 27.18
N LYS A 152 1.77 -30.11 26.77
CA LYS A 152 2.08 -29.93 25.34
C LYS A 152 2.71 -31.21 24.76
N ALA A 153 3.67 -31.82 25.46
CA ALA A 153 4.30 -33.07 25.03
C ALA A 153 3.29 -34.22 25.04
N ILE A 154 2.46 -34.32 26.08
CA ILE A 154 1.43 -35.34 26.24
C ILE A 154 0.40 -35.25 25.11
N ILE A 155 -0.22 -34.09 24.89
CA ILE A 155 -1.25 -33.92 23.85
C ILE A 155 -0.68 -34.18 22.45
N LYS A 156 0.54 -33.73 22.16
CA LYS A 156 1.22 -34.07 20.89
C LYS A 156 1.42 -35.57 20.75
N GLY A 157 1.87 -36.23 21.82
CA GLY A 157 2.03 -37.68 21.89
C GLY A 157 0.73 -38.41 21.58
N LEU A 158 -0.34 -38.06 22.27
CA LEU A 158 -1.67 -38.64 22.09
C LEU A 158 -2.17 -38.46 20.66
N PHE A 159 -2.19 -37.24 20.11
CA PHE A 159 -2.67 -37.06 18.74
C PHE A 159 -1.78 -37.72 17.69
N MET A 160 -0.49 -37.93 17.95
CA MET A 160 0.34 -38.69 17.02
C MET A 160 0.11 -40.20 17.07
N LEU A 161 -0.41 -40.76 18.17
CA LEU A 161 -0.54 -42.21 18.40
C LEU A 161 -1.98 -42.73 18.35
N LEU A 162 -2.96 -41.95 18.80
CA LEU A 162 -4.38 -42.33 18.82
C LEU A 162 -4.94 -42.52 17.40
N SER A 163 -5.95 -43.39 17.28
CA SER A 163 -6.77 -43.45 16.07
C SER A 163 -7.58 -42.16 15.89
N GLN A 164 -8.13 -41.93 14.69
CA GLN A 164 -8.92 -40.73 14.41
C GLN A 164 -10.13 -40.62 15.36
N ASP A 165 -10.90 -41.71 15.55
CA ASP A 165 -12.07 -41.72 16.43
C ASP A 165 -11.69 -41.44 17.88
N GLN A 166 -10.60 -42.05 18.37
CA GLN A 166 -10.11 -41.81 19.73
C GLN A 166 -9.64 -40.36 19.93
N ALA A 167 -8.97 -39.78 18.93
CA ALA A 167 -8.55 -38.39 18.97
C ALA A 167 -9.76 -37.43 19.00
N ILE A 168 -10.81 -37.74 18.23
CA ILE A 168 -12.07 -36.98 18.22
C ILE A 168 -12.77 -37.11 19.58
N GLU A 169 -12.86 -38.30 20.16
CA GLU A 169 -13.47 -38.52 21.47
C GLU A 169 -12.74 -37.76 22.58
N LEU A 170 -11.40 -37.81 22.59
CA LEU A 170 -10.58 -37.04 23.51
C LEU A 170 -10.83 -35.53 23.34
N ALA A 171 -10.81 -35.04 22.11
CA ALA A 171 -11.08 -33.64 21.81
C ALA A 171 -12.49 -33.22 22.23
N LYS A 172 -13.49 -34.07 22.01
CA LYS A 172 -14.89 -33.82 22.39
C LYS A 172 -15.06 -33.72 23.90
N ARG A 173 -14.37 -34.57 24.66
CA ARG A 173 -14.41 -34.60 26.13
C ARG A 173 -13.97 -33.29 26.77
N TYR A 174 -13.01 -32.61 26.16
CA TYR A 174 -12.40 -31.39 26.69
C TYR A 174 -12.88 -30.11 25.96
N VAL A 175 -14.00 -30.14 25.23
CA VAL A 175 -14.52 -28.90 24.63
C VAL A 175 -14.86 -27.89 25.75
N PRO A 176 -14.36 -26.63 25.68
CA PRO A 176 -14.62 -25.64 26.72
C PRO A 176 -16.12 -25.37 26.87
N LYS A 177 -16.60 -25.39 28.12
CA LYS A 177 -17.98 -24.96 28.44
C LYS A 177 -18.10 -23.43 28.41
N ASN A 178 -17.02 -22.73 28.75
CA ASN A 178 -16.90 -21.28 28.68
C ASN A 178 -15.71 -20.93 27.80
N PHE A 179 -15.93 -20.12 26.78
CA PHE A 179 -14.91 -19.72 25.81
C PHE A 179 -14.11 -18.49 26.22
N LYS A 180 -14.36 -17.92 27.40
CA LYS A 180 -13.54 -16.89 28.02
C LYS A 180 -12.57 -17.54 29.02
N ILE A 181 -11.27 -17.35 28.84
CA ILE A 181 -10.25 -17.96 29.70
C ILE A 181 -10.09 -17.11 30.97
N ASN A 182 -10.20 -17.76 32.13
CA ASN A 182 -9.90 -17.13 33.41
C ASN A 182 -8.50 -17.54 33.89
N TRP A 183 -7.52 -16.68 33.62
CA TRP A 183 -6.14 -16.88 34.08
C TRP A 183 -5.94 -16.65 35.58
N TRP A 184 -6.97 -16.27 36.34
CA TRP A 184 -6.90 -16.07 37.79
C TRP A 184 -7.23 -17.33 38.60
N LEU A 185 -7.47 -18.47 37.95
CA LEU A 185 -7.70 -19.74 38.63
C LEU A 185 -6.42 -20.29 39.26
N THR A 186 -6.54 -20.94 40.42
CA THR A 186 -5.39 -21.58 41.08
C THR A 186 -4.94 -22.87 40.37
N ASP A 187 -5.87 -23.53 39.67
CA ASP A 187 -5.59 -24.72 38.85
C ASP A 187 -5.85 -24.40 37.37
N HIS A 188 -4.80 -24.53 36.56
CA HIS A 188 -4.83 -24.31 35.11
C HIS A 188 -4.79 -25.61 34.29
N THR A 189 -4.84 -26.77 34.93
CA THR A 189 -4.71 -28.09 34.28
C THR A 189 -5.71 -28.23 33.12
N GLU A 190 -6.99 -27.98 33.37
CA GLU A 190 -8.04 -28.08 32.35
C GLU A 190 -7.83 -27.07 31.20
N ILE A 191 -7.47 -25.81 31.52
CA ILE A 191 -7.17 -24.78 30.50
C ILE A 191 -5.96 -25.19 29.66
N ASN A 192 -4.92 -25.73 30.28
CA ASN A 192 -3.71 -26.18 29.59
C ASN A 192 -4.01 -27.36 28.66
N ILE A 193 -4.84 -28.31 29.07
CA ILE A 193 -5.32 -29.39 28.21
C ILE A 193 -6.09 -28.81 27.02
N GLN A 194 -7.07 -27.95 27.28
CA GLN A 194 -7.94 -27.34 26.25
C GLN A 194 -7.16 -26.55 25.20
N THR A 195 -6.25 -25.68 25.65
CA THR A 195 -5.40 -24.85 24.76
C THR A 195 -4.44 -25.70 23.93
N ASN A 196 -3.81 -26.73 24.53
CA ASN A 196 -2.93 -27.63 23.78
C ASN A 196 -3.69 -28.54 22.82
N ILE A 197 -4.90 -28.98 23.16
CA ILE A 197 -5.78 -29.70 22.23
C ILE A 197 -6.05 -28.82 21.01
N ALA A 198 -6.61 -27.61 21.22
CA ALA A 198 -6.91 -26.67 20.13
C ALA A 198 -5.69 -26.45 19.21
N LYS A 199 -4.50 -26.29 19.80
CA LYS A 199 -3.26 -26.03 19.08
C LYS A 199 -2.71 -27.22 18.28
N HIS A 200 -3.01 -28.45 18.68
CA HIS A 200 -2.31 -29.64 18.18
C HIS A 200 -3.19 -30.70 17.51
N LEU A 201 -4.50 -30.48 17.38
CA LEU A 201 -5.43 -31.38 16.66
C LEU A 201 -4.93 -31.80 15.26
N HIS A 202 -4.28 -30.88 14.54
CA HIS A 202 -3.74 -31.15 13.21
C HIS A 202 -2.60 -32.19 13.17
N LEU A 203 -2.11 -32.68 14.31
CA LEU A 203 -1.12 -33.76 14.38
C LEU A 203 -1.75 -35.15 14.27
N ALA A 204 -3.07 -35.27 14.49
CA ALA A 204 -3.82 -36.51 14.32
C ALA A 204 -3.65 -37.09 12.92
N ARG A 205 -3.47 -38.41 12.80
CA ARG A 205 -3.51 -39.11 11.51
C ARG A 205 -4.32 -40.41 11.63
N PRO A 206 -5.33 -40.64 10.77
CA PRO A 206 -5.88 -39.70 9.77
C PRO A 206 -6.27 -38.34 10.37
N LEU A 207 -6.22 -37.27 9.57
CA LEU A 207 -6.53 -35.92 10.04
C LEU A 207 -7.95 -35.88 10.61
N VAL A 208 -8.16 -35.19 11.72
CA VAL A 208 -9.53 -34.99 12.24
C VAL A 208 -10.34 -34.10 11.29
N PRO A 209 -11.67 -34.27 11.21
CA PRO A 209 -12.54 -33.37 10.47
C PRO A 209 -12.39 -31.91 10.93
N LEU A 210 -12.59 -30.96 10.01
CA LEU A 210 -12.52 -29.53 10.32
C LEU A 210 -13.45 -29.14 11.48
N GLU A 211 -14.63 -29.76 11.53
CA GLU A 211 -15.64 -29.64 12.60
C GLU A 211 -15.03 -29.74 14.00
N THR A 212 -14.08 -30.67 14.20
CA THR A 212 -13.43 -30.92 15.49
C THR A 212 -12.61 -29.70 15.95
N VAL A 213 -11.99 -28.99 15.00
CA VAL A 213 -11.27 -27.74 15.31
C VAL A 213 -12.26 -26.61 15.59
N LEU A 214 -13.38 -26.56 14.88
CA LEU A 214 -14.41 -25.53 15.06
C LEU A 214 -15.05 -25.55 16.46
N TRP A 215 -15.01 -26.68 17.17
CA TRP A 215 -15.42 -26.75 18.58
C TRP A 215 -14.58 -25.84 19.49
N TYR A 216 -13.32 -25.58 19.13
CA TYR A 216 -12.39 -24.75 19.90
C TYR A 216 -12.21 -23.34 19.31
N ALA A 217 -12.70 -23.10 18.08
CA ALA A 217 -12.58 -21.84 17.36
C ALA A 217 -13.58 -20.77 17.86
N LYS A 218 -13.65 -20.54 19.18
CA LYS A 218 -14.59 -19.57 19.79
C LYS A 218 -13.94 -18.83 20.96
N GLY A 219 -14.33 -17.57 21.16
CA GLY A 219 -13.82 -16.71 22.24
C GLY A 219 -12.29 -16.62 22.28
N ASP A 220 -11.71 -16.74 23.47
CA ASP A 220 -10.26 -16.63 23.70
C ASP A 220 -9.48 -17.84 23.16
N TYR A 221 -10.17 -18.93 22.80
CA TYR A 221 -9.54 -20.16 22.29
C TYR A 221 -9.19 -20.08 20.79
N VAL A 222 -9.73 -19.11 20.05
CA VAL A 222 -9.50 -18.93 18.60
C VAL A 222 -8.01 -18.85 18.27
N GLN A 223 -7.23 -18.10 19.06
CA GLN A 223 -5.79 -17.93 18.86
C GLN A 223 -5.01 -19.26 18.94
N TYR A 224 -5.49 -20.22 19.73
CA TYR A 224 -4.87 -21.54 19.86
C TYR A 224 -5.34 -22.47 18.75
N ALA A 225 -6.61 -22.40 18.34
CA ALA A 225 -7.17 -23.23 17.27
C ALA A 225 -6.64 -22.88 15.86
N MET A 226 -6.15 -21.64 15.66
CA MET A 226 -5.73 -21.11 14.36
C MET A 226 -4.74 -22.01 13.62
N GLN A 227 -3.68 -22.46 14.29
CA GLN A 227 -2.67 -23.32 13.65
C GLN A 227 -3.28 -24.64 13.15
N SER A 228 -4.12 -25.26 13.97
CA SER A 228 -4.78 -26.51 13.59
C SER A 228 -5.77 -26.31 12.45
N HIS A 229 -6.51 -25.20 12.48
CA HIS A 229 -7.45 -24.83 11.44
C HIS A 229 -6.74 -24.67 10.09
N ILE A 230 -5.67 -23.88 10.04
CA ILE A 230 -4.87 -23.66 8.83
C ILE A 230 -4.36 -25.01 8.29
N ALA A 231 -3.72 -25.81 9.13
CA ALA A 231 -3.12 -27.07 8.71
C ALA A 231 -4.15 -28.10 8.20
N ILE A 232 -5.33 -28.18 8.82
CA ILE A 232 -6.40 -29.08 8.39
C ILE A 232 -7.06 -28.55 7.12
N TRP A 233 -7.41 -27.27 7.07
CA TRP A 233 -8.02 -26.63 5.88
C TRP A 233 -7.15 -26.78 4.63
N SER A 234 -5.85 -26.48 4.74
CA SER A 234 -4.92 -26.61 3.61
C SER A 234 -4.83 -28.03 3.08
N ALA A 235 -5.06 -29.05 3.91
CA ALA A 235 -5.03 -30.45 3.52
C ALA A 235 -6.35 -30.97 2.93
N LEU A 236 -7.47 -30.24 3.04
CA LEU A 236 -8.75 -30.62 2.45
C LEU A 236 -8.67 -30.58 0.92
N GLY A 237 -9.31 -31.56 0.26
CA GLY A 237 -9.58 -31.52 -1.18
C GLY A 237 -10.67 -30.51 -1.51
N GLU A 238 -10.91 -30.28 -2.81
CA GLU A 238 -11.95 -29.35 -3.28
C GLU A 238 -13.36 -29.75 -2.76
N ILE A 239 -13.71 -31.04 -2.85
CA ILE A 239 -15.02 -31.57 -2.42
C ILE A 239 -15.25 -31.29 -0.92
N ASP A 240 -14.29 -31.68 -0.08
CA ASP A 240 -14.37 -31.46 1.37
C ASP A 240 -14.36 -29.96 1.72
N SER A 241 -13.63 -29.14 0.95
CA SER A 241 -13.60 -27.69 1.14
C SER A 241 -14.98 -27.09 0.88
N ARG A 242 -15.66 -27.52 -0.19
CA ARG A 242 -17.01 -27.08 -0.56
C ARG A 242 -18.03 -27.42 0.53
N GLU A 243 -17.99 -28.64 1.06
CA GLU A 243 -18.91 -29.07 2.13
C GLU A 243 -18.72 -28.27 3.42
N ASN A 244 -17.47 -27.95 3.77
CA ASN A 244 -17.14 -27.25 5.01
C ASN A 244 -17.23 -25.72 4.91
N LEU A 245 -17.26 -25.15 3.70
CA LEU A 245 -17.35 -23.71 3.45
C LEU A 245 -18.55 -23.06 4.16
N SER A 246 -19.71 -23.71 4.08
CA SER A 246 -20.95 -23.22 4.69
C SER A 246 -20.87 -23.04 6.20
N LYS A 247 -20.01 -23.83 6.87
CA LYS A 247 -19.81 -23.80 8.33
C LYS A 247 -18.92 -22.63 8.77
N LEU A 248 -18.29 -21.95 7.83
CA LEU A 248 -17.34 -20.88 8.08
C LEU A 248 -17.97 -19.48 7.98
N TYR A 249 -19.22 -19.38 7.53
CA TYR A 249 -19.94 -18.10 7.48
C TYR A 249 -20.08 -17.45 8.85
N ASP A 250 -20.24 -18.26 9.89
CA ASP A 250 -20.37 -17.80 11.28
C ASP A 250 -19.05 -17.94 12.08
N ALA A 251 -17.93 -18.23 11.39
CA ALA A 251 -16.64 -18.35 12.05
C ALA A 251 -16.14 -16.98 12.53
N PRO A 252 -15.31 -16.95 13.59
CA PRO A 252 -14.58 -15.74 13.98
C PRO A 252 -13.86 -15.08 12.79
N ILE A 253 -13.85 -13.74 12.76
CA ILE A 253 -13.30 -12.90 11.68
C ILE A 253 -11.91 -13.34 11.24
N SER A 254 -11.03 -13.71 12.18
CA SER A 254 -9.66 -14.12 11.88
C SER A 254 -9.58 -15.43 11.08
N LEU A 255 -10.51 -16.36 11.32
CA LEU A 255 -10.61 -17.61 10.57
C LEU A 255 -11.27 -17.37 9.22
N LEU A 256 -12.33 -16.57 9.20
CA LEU A 256 -13.01 -16.20 7.97
C LEU A 256 -12.05 -15.51 7.00
N LYS A 257 -11.21 -14.58 7.48
CA LYS A 257 -10.16 -13.95 6.68
C LYS A 257 -9.27 -14.98 5.99
N PHE A 258 -8.66 -15.89 6.75
CA PHE A 258 -7.80 -16.93 6.17
C PHE A 258 -8.53 -17.79 5.12
N VAL A 259 -9.80 -18.12 5.35
CA VAL A 259 -10.60 -18.92 4.41
C VAL A 259 -10.88 -18.15 3.13
N LEU A 260 -11.25 -16.87 3.25
CA LEU A 260 -11.47 -15.99 2.11
C LEU A 260 -10.20 -15.86 1.27
N ASP A 261 -9.03 -15.74 1.91
CA ASP A 261 -7.72 -15.70 1.26
C ASP A 261 -7.40 -16.99 0.48
N GLN A 262 -7.94 -18.12 0.92
CA GLN A 262 -7.69 -19.43 0.31
C GLN A 262 -8.76 -19.86 -0.69
N ALA A 263 -9.89 -19.14 -0.79
CA ALA A 263 -11.06 -19.57 -1.57
C ALA A 263 -10.72 -19.81 -3.05
N PHE A 264 -10.05 -18.85 -3.71
CA PHE A 264 -9.64 -18.97 -5.12
C PHE A 264 -8.59 -20.06 -5.39
N PHE A 265 -7.89 -20.56 -4.37
CA PHE A 265 -6.98 -21.69 -4.51
C PHE A 265 -7.67 -23.05 -4.38
N LYS A 266 -8.85 -23.07 -3.76
CA LYS A 266 -9.56 -24.31 -3.39
C LYS A 266 -10.83 -24.54 -4.17
N LEU A 267 -11.45 -23.49 -4.72
CA LEU A 267 -12.75 -23.53 -5.38
C LEU A 267 -12.68 -22.93 -6.79
N PRO A 268 -13.55 -23.37 -7.71
CA PRO A 268 -13.75 -22.70 -9.00
C PRO A 268 -14.18 -21.24 -8.83
N THR A 269 -13.73 -20.36 -9.72
CA THR A 269 -14.01 -18.91 -9.65
C THR A 269 -15.50 -18.58 -9.56
N SER A 270 -16.36 -19.28 -10.29
CA SER A 270 -17.81 -19.08 -10.23
C SER A 270 -18.38 -19.32 -8.83
N GLU A 271 -17.91 -20.35 -8.14
CA GLU A 271 -18.34 -20.64 -6.77
C GLU A 271 -17.81 -19.61 -5.76
N VAL A 272 -16.59 -19.10 -5.99
CA VAL A 272 -16.03 -18.04 -5.14
C VAL A 272 -16.81 -16.73 -5.29
N ILE A 273 -17.28 -16.42 -6.50
CA ILE A 273 -18.13 -15.25 -6.75
C ILE A 273 -19.43 -15.35 -5.95
N ASP A 274 -20.13 -16.49 -6.04
CA ASP A 274 -21.37 -16.74 -5.30
C ASP A 274 -21.14 -16.69 -3.78
N LEU A 275 -20.03 -17.28 -3.32
CA LEU A 275 -19.59 -17.26 -1.93
C LEU A 275 -19.39 -15.84 -1.41
N TYR A 276 -18.57 -15.06 -2.11
CA TYR A 276 -18.21 -13.71 -1.70
C TYR A 276 -19.44 -12.82 -1.65
N TRP A 277 -20.33 -12.92 -2.65
CA TRP A 277 -21.60 -12.21 -2.64
C TRP A 277 -22.49 -12.60 -1.46
N LYS A 278 -22.60 -13.90 -1.16
CA LYS A 278 -23.40 -14.39 -0.03
C LYS A 278 -22.87 -13.87 1.31
N ILE A 279 -21.55 -13.91 1.53
CA ILE A 279 -20.92 -13.40 2.75
C ILE A 279 -21.08 -11.88 2.85
N TRP A 280 -20.90 -11.17 1.74
CA TRP A 280 -21.10 -9.73 1.66
C TRP A 280 -22.49 -9.32 2.14
N LYS A 281 -23.53 -10.03 1.67
CA LYS A 281 -24.93 -9.75 2.04
C LYS A 281 -25.29 -10.12 3.47
N SER A 282 -24.63 -11.12 4.06
CA SER A 282 -24.93 -11.57 5.43
C SER A 282 -24.16 -10.80 6.49
N THR A 283 -22.97 -10.29 6.17
CA THR A 283 -22.11 -9.61 7.14
C THR A 283 -22.44 -8.12 7.29
N LYS A 284 -22.29 -7.61 8.52
CA LYS A 284 -22.26 -6.16 8.80
C LYS A 284 -20.85 -5.66 9.13
N ASN A 285 -19.85 -6.53 9.04
CA ASN A 285 -18.47 -6.22 9.41
C ASN A 285 -17.73 -5.60 8.22
N SER A 286 -17.35 -4.33 8.35
CA SER A 286 -16.65 -3.56 7.32
C SER A 286 -15.29 -4.14 6.94
N THR A 287 -14.57 -4.76 7.88
CA THR A 287 -13.26 -5.36 7.63
C THR A 287 -13.38 -6.60 6.74
N ILE A 288 -14.41 -7.43 6.95
CA ILE A 288 -14.70 -8.57 6.07
C ILE A 288 -15.09 -8.10 4.67
N GLN A 289 -15.94 -7.07 4.58
CA GLN A 289 -16.29 -6.46 3.29
C GLN A 289 -15.06 -5.92 2.57
N ALA A 290 -14.17 -5.20 3.27
CA ALA A 290 -12.92 -4.70 2.70
C ALA A 290 -12.02 -5.84 2.18
N ILE A 291 -11.85 -6.92 2.95
CA ILE A 291 -11.07 -8.10 2.51
C ILE A 291 -11.65 -8.72 1.24
N ILE A 292 -12.97 -8.93 1.20
CA ILE A 292 -13.66 -9.48 0.02
C ILE A 292 -13.47 -8.59 -1.21
N PHE A 293 -13.60 -7.27 -1.01
CA PHE A 293 -13.42 -6.28 -2.07
C PHE A 293 -12.00 -6.31 -2.63
N ASP A 294 -11.00 -6.21 -1.76
CA ASP A 294 -9.57 -6.21 -2.12
C ASP A 294 -9.17 -7.49 -2.84
N HIS A 295 -9.65 -8.65 -2.35
CA HIS A 295 -9.33 -9.94 -2.94
C HIS A 295 -9.96 -10.11 -4.32
N THR A 296 -11.19 -9.65 -4.50
CA THR A 296 -11.84 -9.63 -5.82
C THR A 296 -11.05 -8.75 -6.80
N ALA A 297 -10.62 -7.56 -6.38
CA ALA A 297 -9.82 -6.65 -7.19
C ALA A 297 -8.44 -7.26 -7.55
N TYR A 298 -7.75 -7.86 -6.57
CA TYR A 298 -6.46 -8.52 -6.77
C TYR A 298 -6.55 -9.69 -7.76
N GLU A 299 -7.54 -10.58 -7.59
CA GLU A 299 -7.69 -11.72 -8.51
C GLU A 299 -8.09 -11.25 -9.91
N MET A 300 -8.85 -10.16 -10.05
CA MET A 300 -9.15 -9.57 -11.36
C MET A 300 -7.87 -9.12 -12.11
N GLN A 301 -6.87 -8.59 -11.40
CA GLN A 301 -5.57 -8.27 -11.99
C GLN A 301 -4.77 -9.52 -12.34
N LYS A 302 -4.79 -10.54 -11.49
CA LYS A 302 -4.06 -11.80 -11.70
C LYS A 302 -4.58 -12.58 -12.91
N TYR A 303 -5.89 -12.55 -13.17
CA TYR A 303 -6.52 -13.18 -14.33
C TYR A 303 -6.58 -12.27 -15.56
N TYR A 304 -5.61 -11.36 -15.76
CA TYR A 304 -5.66 -10.38 -16.86
C TYR A 304 -5.80 -11.00 -18.26
N GLU A 305 -5.32 -12.23 -18.47
CA GLU A 305 -5.43 -12.94 -19.77
C GLU A 305 -6.80 -13.62 -19.98
N ASN A 306 -7.63 -13.74 -18.93
CA ASN A 306 -8.93 -14.40 -19.00
C ASN A 306 -10.07 -13.38 -18.90
N GLU A 307 -10.49 -12.89 -20.05
CA GLU A 307 -11.53 -11.86 -20.18
C GLU A 307 -12.87 -12.28 -19.56
N THR A 308 -13.24 -13.57 -19.63
CA THR A 308 -14.50 -14.06 -19.04
C THR A 308 -14.47 -13.94 -17.52
N ILE A 309 -13.39 -14.43 -16.87
CA ILE A 309 -13.24 -14.33 -15.42
C ILE A 309 -13.15 -12.87 -14.98
N GLN A 310 -12.41 -12.03 -15.72
CA GLN A 310 -12.34 -10.60 -15.42
C GLN A 310 -13.71 -9.94 -15.44
N ASN A 311 -14.51 -10.20 -16.47
CA ASN A 311 -15.83 -9.60 -16.59
C ASN A 311 -16.77 -10.03 -15.45
N ASP A 312 -16.66 -11.27 -14.97
CA ASP A 312 -17.47 -11.74 -13.85
C ASP A 312 -17.00 -11.17 -12.51
N LEU A 313 -15.69 -11.04 -12.29
CA LEU A 313 -15.14 -10.34 -11.10
C LEU A 313 -15.46 -8.84 -11.13
N TRP A 314 -15.45 -8.21 -12.30
CA TRP A 314 -15.87 -6.82 -12.49
C TRP A 314 -17.35 -6.61 -12.14
N LYS A 315 -18.23 -7.51 -12.58
CA LYS A 315 -19.64 -7.51 -12.17
C LYS A 315 -19.79 -7.64 -10.65
N LEU A 316 -19.02 -8.53 -10.03
CA LEU A 316 -19.06 -8.72 -8.58
C LEU A 316 -18.61 -7.46 -7.81
N LEU A 317 -17.50 -6.83 -8.23
CA LEU A 317 -17.06 -5.54 -7.67
C LEU A 317 -18.15 -4.47 -7.79
N ASN A 318 -18.80 -4.40 -8.95
CA ASN A 318 -19.90 -3.48 -9.19
C ASN A 318 -21.09 -3.73 -8.26
N MET A 319 -21.47 -4.99 -8.05
CA MET A 319 -22.53 -5.37 -7.13
C MET A 319 -22.21 -4.99 -5.68
N PHE A 320 -20.94 -5.13 -5.26
CA PHE A 320 -20.52 -4.68 -3.93
C PHE A 320 -20.74 -3.18 -3.74
N ILE A 321 -20.30 -2.37 -4.71
CA ILE A 321 -20.46 -0.91 -4.65
C ILE A 321 -21.94 -0.52 -4.60
N ASP A 322 -22.79 -1.16 -5.39
CA ASP A 322 -24.23 -0.88 -5.42
C ASP A 322 -24.95 -1.27 -4.11
N ASP A 323 -24.43 -2.25 -3.38
CA ASP A 323 -24.98 -2.71 -2.11
C ASP A 323 -24.47 -1.91 -0.88
N LEU A 324 -23.46 -1.06 -1.06
CA LEU A 324 -22.95 -0.23 0.02
C LEU A 324 -24.02 0.77 0.46
N ASN A 325 -24.58 0.56 1.65
CA ASN A 325 -25.55 1.50 2.24
C ASN A 325 -24.86 2.73 2.82
N SER A 326 -25.47 3.90 2.61
CA SER A 326 -25.02 5.21 3.12
C SER A 326 -24.98 5.36 4.64
N LYS A 327 -25.55 4.37 5.37
CA LYS A 327 -25.59 4.33 6.84
C LYS A 327 -24.39 3.65 7.49
N SER A 328 -23.49 3.04 6.72
CA SER A 328 -22.32 2.37 7.30
C SER A 328 -21.18 3.38 7.48
N GLU A 329 -20.82 3.66 8.73
CA GLU A 329 -19.61 4.42 9.15
C GLU A 329 -18.32 3.59 8.89
N ALA A 330 -18.29 2.84 7.79
CA ALA A 330 -17.32 1.78 7.54
C ALA A 330 -16.01 2.33 6.95
N THR A 331 -15.13 2.85 7.81
CA THR A 331 -13.86 3.47 7.39
C THR A 331 -12.93 2.55 6.59
N ASP A 332 -12.93 1.25 6.85
CA ASP A 332 -12.01 0.31 6.18
C ASP A 332 -12.37 0.10 4.70
N ILE A 333 -13.65 -0.11 4.37
CA ILE A 333 -14.06 -0.29 2.97
C ILE A 333 -13.87 1.00 2.19
N HIS A 334 -14.18 2.17 2.77
CA HIS A 334 -14.00 3.46 2.09
C HIS A 334 -12.55 3.73 1.71
N LYS A 335 -11.58 3.37 2.56
CA LYS A 335 -10.15 3.45 2.22
C LYS A 335 -9.78 2.57 1.03
N GLN A 336 -10.38 1.38 0.91
CA GLN A 336 -10.10 0.50 -0.21
C GLN A 336 -10.73 0.97 -1.51
N LEU A 337 -11.91 1.60 -1.44
CA LEU A 337 -12.55 2.17 -2.64
C LEU A 337 -11.73 3.30 -3.27
N THR A 338 -10.93 4.03 -2.47
CA THR A 338 -10.03 5.07 -2.97
C THR A 338 -8.72 4.55 -3.54
N ASN A 339 -8.44 3.24 -3.45
CA ASN A 339 -7.22 2.65 -3.98
C ASN A 339 -7.40 2.23 -5.45
N PHE A 340 -7.09 3.12 -6.39
CA PHE A 340 -7.27 2.87 -7.83
C PHE A 340 -6.28 1.87 -8.41
N ASP A 341 -5.12 1.73 -7.78
CA ASP A 341 -4.04 0.94 -8.35
C ASP A 341 -4.31 -0.56 -8.31
N VAL A 342 -5.22 -1.01 -7.43
CA VAL A 342 -5.68 -2.41 -7.37
C VAL A 342 -6.73 -2.76 -8.43
N ILE A 343 -7.21 -1.78 -9.20
CA ILE A 343 -8.15 -2.00 -10.30
C ILE A 343 -7.40 -2.10 -11.63
N LEU A 344 -7.87 -2.98 -12.52
CA LEU A 344 -7.34 -3.13 -13.88
C LEU A 344 -7.41 -1.80 -14.63
N TYR A 345 -6.32 -1.42 -15.30
CA TYR A 345 -6.17 -0.13 -15.98
C TYR A 345 -7.37 0.24 -16.87
N GLU A 346 -7.86 -0.69 -17.68
CA GLU A 346 -8.99 -0.48 -18.62
C GLU A 346 -10.32 -0.18 -17.92
N LYS A 347 -10.50 -0.66 -16.68
CA LYS A 347 -11.72 -0.45 -15.88
C LYS A 347 -11.59 0.70 -14.88
N ARG A 348 -10.39 1.27 -14.68
CA ARG A 348 -10.14 2.31 -13.67
C ARG A 348 -11.03 3.54 -13.83
N LEU A 349 -11.30 3.95 -15.07
CA LEU A 349 -12.12 5.13 -15.35
C LEU A 349 -13.60 4.90 -15.02
N GLU A 350 -14.14 3.75 -15.43
CA GLU A 350 -15.51 3.32 -15.11
C GLU A 350 -15.67 3.19 -13.58
N TYR A 351 -14.69 2.55 -12.94
CA TYR A 351 -14.60 2.41 -11.49
C TYR A 351 -14.61 3.77 -10.78
N TYR A 352 -13.75 4.69 -11.24
CA TYR A 352 -13.62 6.03 -10.69
C TYR A 352 -14.94 6.79 -10.69
N MET A 353 -15.65 6.81 -11.83
CA MET A 353 -16.94 7.49 -11.91
C MET A 353 -17.98 6.87 -10.97
N LYS A 354 -18.00 5.54 -10.86
CA LYS A 354 -18.96 4.84 -10.00
C LYS A 354 -18.70 5.12 -8.51
N ILE A 355 -17.46 4.97 -8.06
CA ILE A 355 -17.07 5.21 -6.67
C ILE A 355 -17.28 6.66 -6.28
N SER A 356 -16.96 7.61 -7.16
CA SER A 356 -17.16 9.03 -6.89
C SER A 356 -18.64 9.36 -6.69
N ARG A 357 -19.54 8.85 -7.54
CA ARG A 357 -21.01 9.01 -7.35
C ARG A 357 -21.46 8.46 -6.01
N TYR A 358 -20.97 7.27 -5.63
CA TYR A 358 -21.27 6.68 -4.33
C TYR A 358 -20.77 7.55 -3.17
N LEU A 359 -19.51 7.98 -3.20
CA LEU A 359 -18.92 8.75 -2.10
C LEU A 359 -19.54 10.13 -1.94
N VAL A 360 -19.93 10.81 -3.03
CA VAL A 360 -20.64 12.10 -2.97
C VAL A 360 -21.99 11.98 -2.27
N SER A 361 -22.63 10.81 -2.35
CA SER A 361 -23.89 10.54 -1.64
C SER A 361 -23.71 10.39 -0.12
N LEU A 362 -22.48 10.26 0.37
CA LEU A 362 -22.19 10.08 1.79
C LEU A 362 -21.98 11.41 2.52
N PRO A 363 -22.41 11.52 3.79
CA PRO A 363 -22.18 12.71 4.60
C PRO A 363 -20.73 12.92 5.05
N ILE A 364 -19.84 11.92 4.92
CA ILE A 364 -18.42 11.94 5.36
C ILE A 364 -17.48 12.01 4.12
N SER A 365 -17.99 12.54 3.00
CA SER A 365 -17.36 12.39 1.67
C SER A 365 -16.05 13.18 1.50
N GLU A 366 -15.91 14.35 2.12
CA GLU A 366 -14.86 15.32 1.75
C GLU A 366 -13.43 14.77 1.80
N LYS A 367 -13.10 13.95 2.82
CA LYS A 367 -11.74 13.40 2.95
C LYS A 367 -11.37 12.43 1.83
N TYR A 368 -12.30 11.56 1.45
CA TYR A 368 -12.07 10.55 0.41
C TYR A 368 -12.23 11.15 -0.99
N LEU A 369 -13.05 12.20 -1.11
CA LEU A 369 -13.29 12.90 -2.35
C LEU A 369 -12.05 13.65 -2.85
N ASP A 370 -11.22 14.21 -1.96
CA ASP A 370 -10.04 14.97 -2.40
C ASP A 370 -9.06 14.15 -3.23
N ASP A 371 -8.71 12.95 -2.76
CA ASP A 371 -7.78 12.05 -3.47
C ASP A 371 -8.37 11.62 -4.83
N LEU A 372 -9.70 11.44 -4.88
CA LEU A 372 -10.44 11.12 -6.09
C LEU A 372 -10.42 12.27 -7.09
N LEU A 373 -10.76 13.46 -6.63
CA LEU A 373 -10.91 14.60 -7.51
C LEU A 373 -9.56 15.02 -8.11
N PHE A 374 -8.46 14.85 -7.38
CA PHE A 374 -7.11 15.01 -7.92
C PHE A 374 -6.84 14.05 -9.10
N PHE A 375 -7.17 12.76 -8.96
CA PHE A 375 -7.01 11.79 -10.05
C PHE A 375 -7.87 12.14 -11.27
N GLY A 376 -9.12 12.56 -11.05
CA GLY A 376 -10.04 12.98 -12.11
C GLY A 376 -9.55 14.19 -12.90
N SER A 377 -8.89 15.14 -12.22
CA SER A 377 -8.36 16.38 -12.83
C SER A 377 -7.39 16.11 -14.00
N LEU A 378 -6.62 15.02 -13.94
CA LEU A 378 -5.64 14.65 -14.95
C LEU A 378 -6.25 13.92 -16.16
N ARG A 379 -7.48 13.42 -16.04
CA ARG A 379 -8.16 12.55 -17.01
C ARG A 379 -9.51 13.12 -17.49
N MET A 380 -9.72 14.43 -17.36
CA MET A 380 -10.98 15.11 -17.68
C MET A 380 -11.54 14.78 -19.07
N GLU A 381 -10.68 14.64 -20.08
CA GLU A 381 -11.06 14.33 -21.46
C GLU A 381 -11.71 12.94 -21.64
N SER A 382 -11.45 12.02 -20.71
CA SER A 382 -11.99 10.66 -20.75
C SER A 382 -13.28 10.52 -19.94
N LEU A 383 -13.59 11.48 -19.07
CA LEU A 383 -14.75 11.42 -18.18
C LEU A 383 -16.03 11.85 -18.89
N ASP A 384 -17.15 11.29 -18.43
CA ASP A 384 -18.49 11.68 -18.87
C ASP A 384 -18.80 13.12 -18.43
N GLU A 385 -19.32 13.96 -19.34
CA GLU A 385 -19.56 15.38 -19.08
C GLU A 385 -20.59 15.59 -17.96
N ASP A 386 -21.68 14.81 -17.96
CA ASP A 386 -22.70 14.86 -16.92
C ASP A 386 -22.12 14.52 -15.55
N PHE A 387 -21.19 13.55 -15.49
CA PHE A 387 -20.46 13.25 -14.28
C PHE A 387 -19.57 14.44 -13.83
N ILE A 388 -18.79 15.04 -14.72
CA ILE A 388 -17.92 16.18 -14.34
C ILE A 388 -18.77 17.32 -13.75
N VAL A 389 -19.84 17.71 -14.44
CA VAL A 389 -20.69 18.84 -14.04
C VAL A 389 -21.41 18.55 -12.73
N ASN A 390 -22.06 17.39 -12.62
CA ASN A 390 -22.96 17.11 -11.49
C ASN A 390 -22.23 16.55 -10.25
N VAL A 391 -21.03 15.99 -10.41
CA VAL A 391 -20.28 15.34 -9.32
C VAL A 391 -19.02 16.12 -8.95
N LEU A 392 -18.17 16.46 -9.92
CA LEU A 392 -16.88 17.09 -9.63
C LEU A 392 -17.03 18.58 -9.36
N LEU A 393 -17.79 19.27 -10.21
CA LEU A 393 -17.90 20.72 -10.19
C LEU A 393 -19.08 21.21 -9.36
N SER A 394 -20.11 20.39 -9.12
CA SER A 394 -21.32 20.82 -8.38
C SER A 394 -21.12 20.85 -6.84
N PRO A 395 -21.69 21.85 -6.14
CA PRO A 395 -22.22 23.11 -6.68
C PRO A 395 -21.08 24.01 -7.16
N VAL A 396 -21.17 24.49 -8.41
CA VAL A 396 -20.10 25.22 -9.12
C VAL A 396 -19.62 26.42 -8.30
N GLU A 397 -20.55 27.16 -7.70
CA GLU A 397 -20.23 28.32 -6.89
C GLU A 397 -19.42 27.93 -5.65
N ILE A 398 -19.80 26.86 -4.95
CA ILE A 398 -19.12 26.47 -3.71
C ILE A 398 -17.74 25.90 -4.02
N ARG A 399 -17.63 25.08 -5.06
CA ARG A 399 -16.38 24.43 -5.47
C ARG A 399 -15.36 25.45 -5.97
N PHE A 400 -15.79 26.44 -6.76
CA PHE A 400 -14.89 27.48 -7.28
C PHE A 400 -14.27 28.33 -6.17
N PHE A 401 -14.98 28.54 -5.04
CA PHE A 401 -14.44 29.24 -3.85
C PHE A 401 -13.70 28.33 -2.86
N SER A 402 -13.44 27.07 -3.21
CA SER A 402 -12.68 26.19 -2.34
C SER A 402 -11.27 26.74 -2.10
N SER A 403 -10.72 26.51 -0.91
CA SER A 403 -9.32 26.81 -0.60
C SER A 403 -8.33 25.86 -1.27
N LYS A 404 -8.82 24.84 -1.98
CA LYS A 404 -8.01 23.82 -2.66
C LYS A 404 -7.75 24.27 -4.09
N THR A 405 -6.52 24.67 -4.39
CA THR A 405 -6.09 25.18 -5.70
C THR A 405 -6.37 24.20 -6.84
N TRP A 406 -6.18 22.89 -6.62
CA TRP A 406 -6.42 21.88 -7.65
C TRP A 406 -7.89 21.79 -8.10
N ILE A 407 -8.86 22.25 -7.28
CA ILE A 407 -10.28 22.31 -7.70
C ILE A 407 -10.45 23.38 -8.78
N VAL A 408 -9.73 24.49 -8.66
CA VAL A 408 -9.72 25.56 -9.67
C VAL A 408 -9.12 25.05 -10.98
N ASP A 409 -8.08 24.23 -10.90
CA ASP A 409 -7.45 23.60 -12.08
C ASP A 409 -8.44 22.69 -12.83
N CYS A 410 -9.28 21.94 -12.12
CA CYS A 410 -10.34 21.12 -12.73
C CYS A 410 -11.27 21.95 -13.62
N PHE A 411 -11.60 23.18 -13.23
CA PHE A 411 -12.45 24.06 -14.03
C PHE A 411 -11.76 24.49 -15.33
N ALA A 412 -10.49 24.89 -15.26
CA ALA A 412 -9.70 25.25 -16.44
C ALA A 412 -9.55 24.06 -17.41
N HIS A 413 -9.21 22.87 -16.89
CA HIS A 413 -9.12 21.65 -17.69
C HIS A 413 -10.46 21.25 -18.30
N PHE A 414 -11.56 21.36 -17.56
CA PHE A 414 -12.91 21.05 -18.06
C PHE A 414 -13.29 21.98 -19.22
N LEU A 415 -12.99 23.27 -19.13
CA LEU A 415 -13.27 24.17 -20.25
C LEU A 415 -12.41 23.83 -21.46
N LEU A 416 -11.08 23.71 -21.27
CA LEU A 416 -10.14 23.66 -22.39
C LEU A 416 -10.08 22.30 -23.08
N ARG A 417 -10.15 21.19 -22.34
CA ARG A 417 -10.12 19.82 -22.91
C ARG A 417 -11.48 19.42 -23.48
N SER A 418 -11.94 20.17 -24.47
CA SER A 418 -13.16 19.96 -25.24
C SER A 418 -12.84 19.42 -26.64
N LYS A 419 -13.86 18.93 -27.34
CA LYS A 419 -13.74 18.48 -28.74
C LYS A 419 -13.75 19.64 -29.75
N SER A 420 -14.28 20.80 -29.35
CA SER A 420 -14.40 21.99 -30.22
C SER A 420 -14.48 23.27 -29.39
N GLU A 421 -14.24 24.40 -30.05
CA GLU A 421 -14.39 25.73 -29.45
C GLU A 421 -15.86 26.04 -29.11
N GLU A 422 -16.82 25.53 -29.89
CA GLU A 422 -18.25 25.64 -29.55
C GLU A 422 -18.60 24.89 -28.25
N ASN A 423 -18.04 23.70 -28.04
CA ASN A 423 -18.26 22.95 -26.80
C ASN A 423 -17.56 23.63 -25.60
N GLN A 424 -16.41 24.27 -25.80
CA GLN A 424 -15.77 25.16 -24.81
C GLN A 424 -16.73 26.26 -24.33
N LEU A 425 -17.43 26.92 -25.26
CA LEU A 425 -18.40 27.98 -24.94
C LEU A 425 -19.65 27.45 -24.24
N GLU A 426 -20.15 26.26 -24.61
CA GLU A 426 -21.27 25.62 -23.91
C GLU A 426 -20.90 25.28 -22.47
N ARG A 427 -19.70 24.73 -22.25
CA ARG A 427 -19.18 24.43 -20.90
C ARG A 427 -18.98 25.70 -20.07
N PHE A 428 -18.53 26.79 -20.70
CA PHE A 428 -18.38 28.09 -20.03
C PHE A 428 -19.70 28.61 -19.43
N LYS A 429 -20.82 28.46 -20.15
CA LYS A 429 -22.15 28.86 -19.65
C LYS A 429 -22.55 28.15 -18.35
N LEU A 430 -22.08 26.93 -18.13
CA LEU A 430 -22.32 26.18 -16.88
C LEU A 430 -21.56 26.77 -15.69
N MET A 431 -20.44 27.46 -15.96
CA MET A 431 -19.59 28.08 -14.94
C MET A 431 -19.91 29.57 -14.70
N GLU A 432 -20.60 30.23 -15.63
CA GLU A 432 -20.94 31.65 -15.52
C GLU A 432 -21.51 32.06 -14.15
N PRO A 433 -22.45 31.31 -13.51
CA PRO A 433 -22.97 31.67 -12.19
C PRO A 433 -21.90 31.77 -11.10
N ALA A 434 -20.84 30.94 -11.17
CA ALA A 434 -19.73 31.02 -10.24
C ALA A 434 -18.90 32.28 -10.48
N LEU A 435 -18.64 32.64 -11.73
CA LEU A 435 -17.91 33.87 -12.08
C LEU A 435 -18.70 35.13 -11.70
N ASP A 436 -20.02 35.15 -11.92
CA ASP A 436 -20.88 36.25 -11.48
C ASP A 436 -20.79 36.45 -9.97
N LYS A 437 -20.75 35.36 -9.21
CA LYS A 437 -20.58 35.41 -7.75
C LYS A 437 -19.17 35.82 -7.34
N VAL A 438 -18.12 35.45 -8.10
CA VAL A 438 -16.73 35.90 -7.87
C VAL A 438 -16.67 37.41 -8.01
N PHE A 439 -17.18 37.96 -9.10
CA PHE A 439 -17.13 39.39 -9.37
C PHE A 439 -18.01 40.19 -8.40
N HIS A 440 -19.17 39.65 -8.01
CA HIS A 440 -19.99 40.26 -6.97
C HIS A 440 -19.27 40.36 -5.60
N ASN A 441 -18.41 39.38 -5.28
CA ASN A 441 -17.68 39.33 -4.00
C ASN A 441 -16.20 39.75 -4.11
N TRP A 442 -15.80 40.34 -5.24
CA TRP A 442 -14.41 40.59 -5.62
C TRP A 442 -13.59 41.31 -4.54
N HIS A 443 -14.19 42.30 -3.89
CA HIS A 443 -13.55 43.09 -2.82
C HIS A 443 -13.85 42.59 -1.41
N ASN A 444 -14.85 41.72 -1.25
CA ASN A 444 -15.35 41.29 0.06
C ASN A 444 -14.66 40.02 0.57
N ILE A 445 -14.23 39.15 -0.34
CA ILE A 445 -13.65 37.85 -0.03
C ILE A 445 -12.33 37.70 -0.79
N ARG A 446 -11.21 37.74 -0.07
CA ARG A 446 -9.86 37.67 -0.65
C ARG A 446 -9.66 36.44 -1.57
N SER A 447 -10.21 35.28 -1.18
CA SER A 447 -10.10 34.06 -1.98
C SER A 447 -10.80 34.12 -3.34
N CYS A 448 -11.74 35.06 -3.56
CA CYS A 448 -12.38 35.24 -4.88
C CYS A 448 -11.35 35.68 -5.93
N LYS A 449 -10.53 36.68 -5.59
CA LYS A 449 -9.50 37.19 -6.49
C LYS A 449 -8.42 36.13 -6.71
N GLU A 450 -7.92 35.53 -5.64
CA GLU A 450 -6.85 34.51 -5.71
C GLU A 450 -7.28 33.29 -6.55
N ASN A 451 -8.50 32.77 -6.35
CA ASN A 451 -8.99 31.63 -7.13
C ASN A 451 -9.23 31.99 -8.59
N PHE A 452 -9.72 33.19 -8.88
CA PHE A 452 -9.92 33.62 -10.27
C PHE A 452 -8.59 33.85 -11.00
N GLU A 453 -7.61 34.48 -10.35
CA GLU A 453 -6.26 34.63 -10.92
C GLU A 453 -5.62 33.26 -11.17
N SER A 454 -5.73 32.33 -10.22
CA SER A 454 -5.27 30.94 -10.40
C SER A 454 -5.99 30.24 -11.56
N PHE A 455 -7.29 30.48 -11.75
CA PHE A 455 -8.04 29.93 -12.88
C PHE A 455 -7.50 30.44 -14.23
N LEU A 456 -7.21 31.74 -14.33
CA LEU A 456 -6.64 32.33 -15.55
C LEU A 456 -5.21 31.84 -15.81
N ASP A 457 -4.39 31.73 -14.76
CA ASP A 457 -3.04 31.16 -14.84
C ASP A 457 -3.11 29.72 -15.36
N THR A 458 -3.95 28.86 -14.76
CA THR A 458 -4.09 27.46 -15.18
C THR A 458 -4.69 27.33 -16.57
N ALA A 459 -5.67 28.17 -16.94
CA ALA A 459 -6.22 28.16 -18.29
C ALA A 459 -5.14 28.50 -19.34
N THR A 460 -4.30 29.49 -19.05
CA THR A 460 -3.18 29.85 -19.92
C THR A 460 -2.16 28.72 -19.96
N HIS A 461 -1.72 28.21 -18.81
CA HIS A 461 -0.78 27.09 -18.67
C HIS A 461 -1.25 25.82 -19.39
N THR A 462 -2.53 25.48 -19.31
CA THR A 462 -3.09 24.30 -19.99
C THR A 462 -3.01 24.45 -21.51
N LEU A 463 -3.27 25.65 -22.03
CA LEU A 463 -3.07 25.93 -23.45
C LEU A 463 -1.58 25.77 -23.83
N VAL A 464 -0.65 26.09 -22.93
CA VAL A 464 0.80 25.94 -23.16
C VAL A 464 1.21 24.49 -23.33
N THR A 465 0.76 23.63 -22.43
CA THR A 465 1.26 22.26 -22.30
C THR A 465 0.57 21.28 -23.23
N ASP A 466 -0.71 21.51 -23.53
CA ASP A 466 -1.60 20.52 -24.16
C ASP A 466 -1.98 20.87 -25.61
N TYR A 467 -1.54 22.02 -26.13
CA TYR A 467 -1.81 22.44 -27.51
C TYR A 467 -1.25 21.44 -28.56
N GLY A 468 -2.00 21.25 -29.64
CA GLY A 468 -1.63 20.37 -30.76
C GLY A 468 -1.83 18.86 -30.51
N LYS A 469 -2.08 18.45 -29.26
CA LYS A 469 -2.33 17.03 -28.90
C LYS A 469 -3.82 16.74 -28.70
N THR A 470 -4.54 17.59 -27.98
CA THR A 470 -5.95 17.31 -27.58
C THR A 470 -6.87 18.53 -27.46
N ILE A 471 -6.38 19.79 -27.54
CA ILE A 471 -7.18 21.00 -27.26
C ILE A 471 -7.30 21.91 -28.50
N PRO A 472 -8.53 22.32 -28.91
CA PRO A 472 -8.72 23.34 -29.94
C PRO A 472 -8.40 24.75 -29.42
N ILE A 473 -7.85 25.62 -30.29
CA ILE A 473 -7.46 26.99 -29.91
C ILE A 473 -8.67 27.79 -29.39
N PRO A 474 -8.66 28.23 -28.12
CA PRO A 474 -9.84 28.76 -27.43
C PRO A 474 -10.06 30.26 -27.64
N ALA A 475 -9.92 30.77 -28.87
CA ALA A 475 -9.95 32.21 -29.15
C ALA A 475 -11.30 32.86 -28.81
N LYS A 476 -12.43 32.19 -29.09
CA LYS A 476 -13.78 32.66 -28.72
C LYS A 476 -14.00 32.56 -27.20
N LEU A 477 -13.56 31.48 -26.57
CA LEU A 477 -13.69 31.29 -25.12
C LEU A 477 -12.94 32.38 -24.35
N PHE A 478 -11.69 32.67 -24.74
CA PHE A 478 -10.88 33.71 -24.08
C PHE A 478 -11.51 35.10 -24.24
N ALA A 479 -12.08 35.38 -25.41
CA ALA A 479 -12.84 36.61 -25.66
C ALA A 479 -14.13 36.69 -24.82
N GLU A 480 -14.81 35.58 -24.59
CA GLU A 480 -16.00 35.53 -23.72
C GLU A 480 -15.61 35.77 -22.25
N ILE A 481 -14.51 35.16 -21.78
CA ILE A 481 -13.95 35.42 -20.45
C ILE A 481 -13.58 36.90 -20.31
N GLN A 482 -12.92 37.48 -21.33
CA GLN A 482 -12.58 38.91 -21.37
C GLN A 482 -13.83 39.77 -21.24
N SER A 483 -14.86 39.52 -22.05
CA SER A 483 -16.14 40.25 -22.00
C SER A 483 -16.78 40.16 -20.61
N LYS A 484 -16.79 38.97 -20.00
CA LYS A 484 -17.34 38.78 -18.66
C LYS A 484 -16.55 39.56 -17.59
N MET A 485 -15.22 39.58 -17.69
CA MET A 485 -14.35 40.37 -16.80
C MET A 485 -14.59 41.87 -16.94
N GLU A 486 -14.64 42.39 -18.17
CA GLU A 486 -14.86 43.82 -18.46
C GLU A 486 -16.24 44.30 -17.97
N ASN A 487 -17.25 43.43 -18.02
CA ASN A 487 -18.59 43.72 -17.51
C ASN A 487 -18.69 43.59 -15.97
N GLY A 488 -17.90 42.70 -15.36
CA GLY A 488 -17.98 42.38 -13.93
C GLY A 488 -17.04 43.18 -13.03
N LEU A 489 -15.94 43.70 -13.57
CA LEU A 489 -14.87 44.35 -12.80
C LEU A 489 -14.66 45.80 -13.23
N SER A 490 -14.47 46.68 -12.25
CA SER A 490 -14.04 48.05 -12.55
C SER A 490 -12.58 48.08 -13.00
N VAL A 491 -12.28 48.87 -14.03
CA VAL A 491 -10.90 49.16 -14.46
C VAL A 491 -10.08 49.74 -13.31
N SER A 492 -10.68 50.66 -12.54
CA SER A 492 -10.09 51.17 -11.30
C SER A 492 -9.87 50.02 -10.31
N GLY A 493 -8.60 49.72 -10.02
CA GLY A 493 -8.19 48.63 -9.12
C GLY A 493 -7.88 47.28 -9.78
N ASN A 494 -8.29 47.07 -11.05
CA ASN A 494 -8.08 45.79 -11.77
C ASN A 494 -7.42 45.95 -13.14
N TYR A 495 -6.92 47.15 -13.46
CA TYR A 495 -6.32 47.48 -14.77
C TYR A 495 -5.26 46.45 -15.21
N GLU A 496 -4.34 46.06 -14.33
CA GLU A 496 -3.28 45.10 -14.68
C GLU A 496 -3.85 43.74 -15.11
N LEU A 497 -4.83 43.22 -14.36
CA LEU A 497 -5.49 41.95 -14.65
C LEU A 497 -6.27 42.01 -15.97
N LEU A 498 -7.11 43.04 -16.16
CA LEU A 498 -7.91 43.23 -17.37
C LEU A 498 -7.02 43.41 -18.61
N THR A 499 -5.97 44.22 -18.50
CA THR A 499 -5.03 44.49 -19.60
C THR A 499 -4.22 43.25 -19.94
N SER A 500 -3.75 42.50 -18.93
CA SER A 500 -3.03 41.23 -19.17
C SER A 500 -3.91 40.23 -19.92
N TRP A 501 -5.19 40.09 -19.54
CA TRP A 501 -6.11 39.18 -20.21
C TRP A 501 -6.52 39.66 -21.62
N LYS A 502 -6.65 40.98 -21.84
CA LYS A 502 -6.84 41.59 -23.17
C LYS A 502 -5.67 41.25 -24.10
N LEU A 503 -4.43 41.35 -23.60
CA LEU A 503 -3.21 40.98 -24.33
C LEU A 503 -3.15 39.48 -24.61
N ILE A 504 -3.49 38.63 -23.63
CA ILE A 504 -3.58 37.17 -23.79
C ILE A 504 -4.59 36.82 -24.89
N THR A 505 -5.79 37.39 -24.83
CA THR A 505 -6.85 37.14 -25.81
C THR A 505 -6.43 37.56 -27.22
N ALA A 506 -5.73 38.70 -27.36
CA ALA A 506 -5.17 39.13 -28.65
C ALA A 506 -4.12 38.14 -29.17
N TYR A 507 -3.23 37.64 -28.30
CA TYR A 507 -2.23 36.64 -28.65
C TYR A 507 -2.87 35.31 -29.10
N VAL A 508 -3.87 34.80 -28.38
CA VAL A 508 -4.60 33.57 -28.74
C VAL A 508 -5.34 33.72 -30.08
N LYS A 509 -5.90 34.89 -30.37
CA LYS A 509 -6.50 35.18 -31.69
C LYS A 509 -5.46 35.09 -32.81
N LEU A 510 -4.25 35.60 -32.59
CA LEU A 510 -3.15 35.48 -33.56
C LEU A 510 -2.67 34.05 -33.73
N LEU A 511 -2.62 33.25 -32.66
CA LEU A 511 -2.30 31.82 -32.75
C LEU A 511 -3.29 31.12 -33.70
N LYS A 512 -4.58 31.37 -33.53
CA LYS A 512 -5.64 30.78 -34.38
C LYS A 512 -5.54 31.18 -35.86
N LEU A 513 -5.16 32.43 -36.13
CA LEU A 513 -4.97 32.91 -37.49
C LEU A 513 -3.76 32.26 -38.17
N ASN A 514 -2.68 32.00 -37.41
CA ASN A 514 -1.47 31.38 -37.95
C ASN A 514 -1.56 29.85 -38.08
N GLU A 515 -2.38 29.17 -37.26
CA GLU A 515 -2.66 27.73 -37.40
C GLU A 515 -3.26 27.38 -38.78
N GLN A 516 -3.98 28.31 -39.40
CA GLN A 516 -4.55 28.15 -40.74
C GLN A 516 -3.50 28.28 -41.87
N CYS A 517 -2.22 28.46 -41.54
CA CYS A 517 -1.13 28.59 -42.50
C CYS A 517 -0.39 27.23 -42.67
N PRO A 518 -0.52 26.55 -43.82
CA PRO A 518 -0.17 25.13 -43.98
C PRO A 518 1.35 24.84 -44.12
N GLU A 519 2.24 25.82 -43.97
CA GLU A 519 3.67 25.69 -44.33
C GLU A 519 4.64 25.44 -43.16
N ARG A 520 4.18 25.26 -41.91
CA ARG A 520 5.09 25.02 -40.78
C ARG A 520 4.90 23.64 -40.14
N GLU A 521 5.82 22.73 -40.46
CA GLU A 521 6.14 21.54 -39.65
C GLU A 521 6.76 21.99 -38.32
N ASN A 522 5.96 22.53 -37.40
CA ASN A 522 6.46 22.99 -36.10
C ASN A 522 6.19 21.95 -35.02
N GLU A 523 7.19 21.13 -34.70
CA GLU A 523 7.25 20.24 -33.52
C GLU A 523 7.55 20.99 -32.20
N GLY A 524 7.42 22.33 -32.17
CA GLY A 524 7.78 23.18 -31.01
C GLY A 524 6.59 23.68 -30.18
N HIS A 525 6.84 24.00 -28.91
CA HIS A 525 5.87 24.65 -28.02
C HIS A 525 5.59 26.09 -28.51
N TYR A 526 4.35 26.59 -28.34
CA TYR A 526 3.91 27.90 -28.89
C TYR A 526 4.66 29.12 -28.30
N ASN A 527 5.35 28.97 -27.17
CA ASN A 527 6.25 30.00 -26.61
C ASN A 527 7.48 30.24 -27.49
N ASP A 528 7.73 29.36 -28.46
CA ASP A 528 8.77 29.48 -29.48
C ASP A 528 8.22 29.97 -30.84
N TRP A 529 6.89 30.11 -30.99
CA TRP A 529 6.30 30.65 -32.21
C TRP A 529 6.58 32.15 -32.31
N ASP A 530 7.38 32.54 -33.30
CA ASP A 530 7.66 33.96 -33.53
C ASP A 530 6.43 34.66 -34.13
N LEU A 531 5.54 35.14 -33.24
CA LEU A 531 4.42 36.02 -33.55
C LEU A 531 4.78 37.50 -33.40
N SER A 532 6.06 37.82 -33.13
CA SER A 532 6.52 39.15 -32.78
C SER A 532 6.08 40.23 -33.77
N LEU A 533 6.20 39.93 -35.07
CA LEU A 533 5.85 40.84 -36.16
C LEU A 533 4.37 41.24 -36.16
N SER A 534 3.47 40.32 -35.83
CA SER A 534 2.03 40.56 -35.83
C SER A 534 1.54 41.07 -34.47
N PHE A 535 2.16 40.62 -33.38
CA PHE A 535 1.71 40.94 -32.04
C PHE A 535 2.24 42.28 -31.51
N GLY A 536 3.50 42.62 -31.80
CA GLY A 536 4.09 43.91 -31.37
C GLY A 536 3.28 45.15 -31.78
N PRO A 537 2.79 45.26 -33.03
CA PRO A 537 1.92 46.37 -33.42
C PRO A 537 0.60 46.43 -32.63
N ILE A 538 0.03 45.30 -32.25
CA ILE A 538 -1.21 45.25 -31.44
C ILE A 538 -0.94 45.77 -30.03
N ILE A 539 0.18 45.36 -29.41
CA ILE A 539 0.61 45.87 -28.10
C ILE A 539 0.76 47.40 -28.16
N LEU A 540 1.47 47.90 -29.18
CA LEU A 540 1.68 49.34 -29.37
C LEU A 540 0.36 50.09 -29.55
N GLN A 541 -0.57 49.53 -30.31
CA GLN A 541 -1.89 50.11 -30.50
C GLN A 541 -2.66 50.19 -29.17
N TYR A 542 -2.73 49.10 -28.40
CA TYR A 542 -3.41 49.10 -27.10
C TYR A 542 -2.77 50.07 -26.12
N LEU A 543 -1.44 50.18 -26.09
CA LEU A 543 -0.76 51.16 -25.25
C LEU A 543 -1.11 52.60 -25.66
N LYS A 544 -1.22 52.89 -26.96
CA LYS A 544 -1.62 54.22 -27.46
C LYS A 544 -3.07 54.56 -27.07
N GLU A 545 -3.97 53.59 -27.18
CA GLU A 545 -5.37 53.73 -26.75
C GLU A 545 -5.43 54.06 -25.25
N ASP A 546 -4.74 53.26 -24.42
CA ASP A 546 -4.73 53.44 -22.97
C ASP A 546 -4.04 54.75 -22.54
N VAL A 547 -2.96 55.17 -23.22
CA VAL A 547 -2.34 56.49 -22.97
C VAL A 547 -3.27 57.63 -23.36
N GLY A 548 -4.07 57.46 -24.42
CA GLY A 548 -5.08 58.43 -24.82
C GLY A 548 -6.22 58.54 -23.81
N GLU A 549 -6.62 57.43 -23.19
CA GLU A 549 -7.72 57.36 -22.24
C GLU A 549 -7.31 57.74 -20.81
N TYR A 550 -6.21 57.18 -20.30
CA TYR A 550 -5.78 57.28 -18.90
C TYR A 550 -4.58 58.20 -18.69
N GLY A 551 -3.95 58.66 -19.76
CA GLY A 551 -2.76 59.52 -19.73
C GLY A 551 -1.43 58.74 -19.74
N PRO A 552 -0.31 59.45 -19.93
CA PRO A 552 0.99 58.83 -20.21
C PRO A 552 1.57 58.01 -19.05
N MET A 553 1.14 58.22 -17.80
CA MET A 553 1.63 57.48 -16.64
C MET A 553 1.11 56.04 -16.58
N ILE A 554 0.12 55.68 -17.40
CA ILE A 554 -0.44 54.31 -17.44
C ILE A 554 0.60 53.27 -17.91
N HIS A 555 1.67 53.71 -18.58
CA HIS A 555 2.74 52.86 -19.08
C HIS A 555 3.33 51.93 -18.01
N ASP A 556 3.39 52.39 -16.75
CA ASP A 556 3.88 51.57 -15.64
C ASP A 556 3.00 50.34 -15.37
N MET A 557 1.69 50.56 -15.34
CA MET A 557 0.73 49.48 -15.12
C MET A 557 0.59 48.61 -16.37
N PHE A 558 0.70 49.19 -17.56
CA PHE A 558 0.70 48.45 -18.82
C PHE A 558 1.91 47.53 -18.92
N ALA A 559 3.10 48.01 -18.51
CA ALA A 559 4.31 47.21 -18.44
C ALA A 559 4.14 45.99 -17.51
N ALA A 560 3.56 46.19 -16.32
CA ALA A 560 3.25 45.08 -15.41
C ALA A 560 2.27 44.07 -16.03
N ALA A 561 1.22 44.56 -16.70
CA ALA A 561 0.24 43.71 -17.37
C ALA A 561 0.85 42.88 -18.52
N LEU A 562 1.72 43.50 -19.31
CA LEU A 562 2.41 42.86 -20.42
C LEU A 562 3.44 41.83 -19.93
N ASP A 563 4.19 42.14 -18.87
CA ASP A 563 5.11 41.17 -18.27
C ASP A 563 4.37 39.97 -17.66
N LYS A 564 3.24 40.23 -16.97
CA LYS A 564 2.36 39.17 -16.46
C LYS A 564 1.90 38.23 -17.59
N MET A 565 1.48 38.79 -18.73
CA MET A 565 1.10 38.00 -19.91
C MET A 565 2.27 37.16 -20.43
N PHE A 566 3.48 37.72 -20.56
CA PHE A 566 4.67 36.96 -20.97
C PHE A 566 4.97 35.79 -20.00
N ASN A 567 4.83 36.03 -18.69
CA ASN A 567 5.07 35.03 -17.66
C ASN A 567 4.01 33.91 -17.67
N MET A 568 2.72 34.25 -17.82
CA MET A 568 1.62 33.28 -17.92
C MET A 568 1.80 32.31 -19.10
N PHE A 569 2.30 32.82 -20.23
CA PHE A 569 2.68 32.02 -21.39
C PHE A 569 4.13 31.48 -21.33
N SER A 570 4.92 31.77 -20.29
CA SER A 570 6.32 31.33 -20.24
C SER A 570 7.09 31.62 -21.57
N ILE A 571 6.85 32.80 -22.15
CA ILE A 571 7.41 33.19 -23.46
C ILE A 571 8.92 33.30 -23.34
N GLY A 572 9.65 32.61 -24.22
CA GLY A 572 11.11 32.63 -24.22
C GLY A 572 11.68 34.02 -24.48
N ASP A 573 12.85 34.32 -23.91
CA ASP A 573 13.46 35.66 -23.99
C ASP A 573 13.70 36.13 -25.44
N ASP A 574 13.97 35.21 -26.37
CA ASP A 574 14.13 35.51 -27.80
C ASP A 574 12.84 36.05 -28.43
N VAL A 575 11.70 35.37 -28.19
CA VAL A 575 10.40 35.79 -28.70
C VAL A 575 9.91 37.05 -27.98
N LYS A 576 10.17 37.13 -26.66
CA LYS A 576 9.89 38.33 -25.86
C LYS A 576 10.64 39.53 -26.44
N THR A 577 11.96 39.45 -26.60
CA THR A 577 12.78 40.55 -27.16
C THR A 577 12.43 40.87 -28.61
N GLY A 578 12.13 39.86 -29.43
CA GLY A 578 11.59 40.04 -30.79
C GLY A 578 10.30 40.86 -30.79
N THR A 579 9.36 40.54 -29.90
CA THR A 579 8.08 41.25 -29.75
C THR A 579 8.30 42.67 -29.26
N LEU A 580 9.13 42.88 -28.24
CA LEU A 580 9.44 44.21 -27.69
C LEU A 580 10.08 45.13 -28.73
N ARG A 581 10.92 44.58 -29.62
CA ARG A 581 11.49 45.35 -30.73
C ARG A 581 10.40 45.92 -31.63
N GLN A 582 9.36 45.14 -31.92
CA GLN A 582 8.25 45.56 -32.78
C GLN A 582 7.34 46.58 -32.09
N VAL A 583 7.27 46.58 -30.76
CA VAL A 583 6.60 47.64 -29.98
C VAL A 583 7.32 48.99 -30.16
N LEU A 584 8.63 48.99 -30.39
CA LEU A 584 9.45 50.17 -30.67
C LEU A 584 9.49 50.59 -32.14
N ASN A 585 8.44 50.28 -32.91
CA ASN A 585 8.32 50.75 -34.31
C ASN A 585 7.92 52.22 -34.42
N ASP A 586 7.45 52.84 -33.33
CA ASP A 586 7.19 54.27 -33.23
C ASP A 586 8.19 54.93 -32.26
N ASP A 587 9.27 55.47 -32.82
CA ASP A 587 10.39 56.03 -32.05
C ASP A 587 10.04 57.31 -31.28
N ASP A 588 8.95 57.99 -31.66
CA ASP A 588 8.50 59.24 -31.03
C ASP A 588 7.55 58.99 -29.85
N PHE A 589 7.03 57.77 -29.70
CA PHE A 589 6.08 57.41 -28.65
C PHE A 589 6.79 57.00 -27.34
N VAL A 590 7.15 58.01 -26.54
CA VAL A 590 7.86 57.86 -25.26
C VAL A 590 7.29 56.77 -24.33
N PRO A 591 5.96 56.61 -24.14
CA PRO A 591 5.42 55.55 -23.29
C PRO A 591 5.83 54.13 -23.71
N ALA A 592 5.95 53.83 -25.01
CA ALA A 592 6.40 52.52 -25.47
C ALA A 592 7.86 52.25 -25.08
N LEU A 593 8.73 53.26 -25.18
CA LEU A 593 10.13 53.15 -24.75
C LEU A 593 10.22 52.84 -23.24
N LEU A 594 9.37 53.48 -22.43
CA LEU A 594 9.33 53.25 -20.98
C LEU A 594 8.76 51.87 -20.63
N VAL A 595 7.71 51.41 -21.32
CA VAL A 595 7.20 50.03 -21.17
C VAL A 595 8.30 49.02 -21.48
N VAL A 596 8.95 49.15 -22.64
CA VAL A 596 9.99 48.22 -23.08
C VAL A 596 11.18 48.22 -22.13
N SER A 597 11.63 49.38 -21.65
CA SER A 597 12.71 49.47 -20.65
C SER A 597 12.44 48.62 -19.40
N LYS A 598 11.20 48.64 -18.90
CA LYS A 598 10.84 47.96 -17.64
C LYS A 598 10.77 46.44 -17.74
N ILE A 599 10.35 45.92 -18.89
CA ILE A 599 10.04 44.49 -19.08
C ILE A 599 11.15 43.72 -19.79
N MET A 600 12.11 44.44 -20.40
CA MET A 600 13.26 43.81 -21.05
C MET A 600 14.08 43.01 -20.02
N PRO A 601 14.51 41.79 -20.34
CA PRO A 601 15.39 41.01 -19.46
C PRO A 601 16.58 41.82 -18.95
N LYS A 602 16.80 41.84 -17.63
CA LYS A 602 17.90 42.64 -17.03
C LYS A 602 19.28 42.05 -17.30
N HIS A 603 19.32 40.75 -17.57
CA HIS A 603 20.48 40.00 -18.06
C HIS A 603 20.10 39.37 -19.38
N PRO A 604 19.95 40.16 -20.46
CA PRO A 604 19.75 39.53 -21.76
C PRO A 604 21.02 38.73 -22.02
N ASP A 605 20.92 37.45 -22.40
CA ASP A 605 22.06 36.77 -23.00
C ASP A 605 22.53 37.67 -24.14
N ALA A 606 23.75 38.22 -24.01
CA ALA A 606 24.25 39.30 -24.85
C ALA A 606 24.40 38.92 -26.34
N GLU A 607 24.00 37.71 -26.71
CA GLU A 607 24.08 37.14 -28.04
C GLU A 607 22.88 37.50 -28.94
N THR A 608 21.70 37.84 -28.40
CA THR A 608 20.54 38.12 -29.26
C THR A 608 20.61 39.52 -29.89
N LYS A 609 20.53 39.56 -31.23
CA LYS A 609 20.60 40.80 -32.02
C LYS A 609 19.50 41.81 -31.61
N CYS A 610 18.31 41.33 -31.31
CA CYS A 610 17.16 42.17 -30.93
C CYS A 610 17.38 42.91 -29.61
N ALA A 611 17.93 42.26 -28.58
CA ALA A 611 18.19 42.89 -27.29
C ALA A 611 19.20 44.05 -27.41
N ARG A 612 20.28 43.86 -28.20
CA ARG A 612 21.26 44.92 -28.47
C ARG A 612 20.66 46.13 -29.18
N GLU A 613 19.80 45.89 -30.19
CA GLU A 613 19.12 46.96 -30.91
C GLU A 613 18.17 47.77 -29.99
N ILE A 614 17.43 47.09 -29.11
CA ILE A 614 16.56 47.75 -28.11
C ILE A 614 17.38 48.60 -27.14
N LEU A 615 18.45 48.03 -26.56
CA LEU A 615 19.33 48.75 -25.63
C LEU A 615 19.96 50.00 -26.26
N GLN A 616 20.42 49.88 -27.51
CA GLN A 616 20.97 51.01 -28.24
C GLN A 616 19.92 52.10 -28.45
N LYS A 617 18.70 51.73 -28.89
CA LYS A 617 17.58 52.67 -29.05
C LYS A 617 17.24 53.41 -27.74
N LEU A 618 17.16 52.69 -26.62
CA LEU A 618 16.88 53.28 -25.31
C LEU A 618 18.00 54.22 -24.85
N LYS A 619 19.26 53.80 -25.01
CA LYS A 619 20.46 54.58 -24.61
C LYS A 619 20.62 55.87 -25.40
N SER A 620 20.33 55.85 -26.71
CA SER A 620 20.50 57.02 -27.58
C SER A 620 19.26 57.92 -27.68
N ASN A 621 18.18 57.62 -26.95
CA ASN A 621 16.94 58.40 -27.06
C ASN A 621 17.11 59.81 -26.45
N ALA A 622 16.51 60.82 -27.07
CA ALA A 622 16.60 62.21 -26.64
C ALA A 622 15.71 62.55 -25.43
N SER A 623 14.73 61.70 -25.10
CA SER A 623 13.82 61.91 -23.97
C SER A 623 14.53 61.69 -22.64
N MET A 624 14.55 62.74 -21.81
CA MET A 624 15.14 62.70 -20.48
C MET A 624 14.50 61.61 -19.59
N SER A 625 13.19 61.39 -19.71
CA SER A 625 12.50 60.33 -18.95
C SER A 625 12.99 58.94 -19.33
N VAL A 626 13.24 58.69 -20.62
CA VAL A 626 13.77 57.40 -21.11
C VAL A 626 15.21 57.20 -20.64
N GLN A 627 16.04 58.24 -20.68
CA GLN A 627 17.42 58.17 -20.19
C GLN A 627 17.50 57.89 -18.69
N VAL A 628 16.65 58.54 -17.89
CA VAL A 628 16.56 58.29 -16.45
C VAL A 628 16.14 56.85 -16.18
N GLN A 629 15.08 56.36 -16.84
CA GLN A 629 14.59 55.00 -16.65
C GLN A 629 15.64 53.96 -17.10
N PHE A 630 16.29 54.18 -18.24
CA PHE A 630 17.38 53.35 -18.73
C PHE A 630 18.52 53.22 -17.70
N ASN A 631 18.93 54.34 -17.11
CA ASN A 631 19.95 54.34 -16.06
C ASN A 631 19.47 53.60 -14.80
N ILE A 632 18.21 53.76 -14.39
CA ILE A 632 17.65 53.03 -13.24
C ILE A 632 17.67 51.51 -13.49
N ASP A 633 17.26 51.08 -14.68
CA ASP A 633 17.07 49.66 -14.98
C ASP A 633 18.37 48.94 -15.37
N PHE A 634 19.33 49.65 -16.01
CA PHE A 634 20.51 49.05 -16.63
C PHE A 634 21.87 49.59 -16.17
N CYS A 635 21.98 50.62 -15.30
CA CYS A 635 23.27 51.24 -14.94
C CYS A 635 24.34 50.27 -14.41
N LYS A 636 23.95 49.17 -13.76
CA LYS A 636 24.92 48.20 -13.21
C LYS A 636 25.63 47.35 -14.27
N TYR A 637 25.24 47.46 -15.54
CA TYR A 637 25.67 46.55 -16.61
C TYR A 637 26.30 47.26 -17.83
N VAL A 638 26.47 48.59 -17.76
CA VAL A 638 27.07 49.39 -18.84
C VAL A 638 28.53 49.77 -18.52
N GLU A 639 29.02 49.45 -17.31
CA GLU A 639 30.39 49.73 -16.84
C GLU A 639 31.34 48.51 -16.81
N GLU A 640 30.89 47.34 -17.28
CA GLU A 640 31.74 46.20 -17.68
C GLU A 640 31.69 46.04 -19.20
#